data_AF-A0A9P6SW72-F1
#
_entry.id   AF-A0A9P6SW72-F1
#
_cell.length_a   1.000
_cell.length_b   1.000
_cell.length_c   1.000
_cell.angle_alpha   90.00
_cell.angle_beta   90.00
_cell.angle_gamma   90.00
#
_symmetry.space_group_name_H-M   'P 1'
#
loop_
_entity.id
_entity.type
_entity.pdbx_description
1 polymer ?
#
loop_
_entity_poly.entity_id
_entity_poly.type
_entity_poly.pdbx_seq_one_letter_code
_entity_poly.pdbx_strand_id
1 'polypeptide(L)'
;MSRGRRHSQSNSQSTHQSKRSPQDRSHDQQLDDAAHSSRLHARGLCQEEFELFQHHLGRPDLESYLKVRNTMLWLWRESPKEPLTFAKAFEATKDHGLHHGLIAHVFEFLLRSGYINYGLCPFQEDSLRQDQSHHAADPASAHTRKMIVVVGSGIAGVAVARQLENLFHYYAWRFAPDPPPKVIVLEAKSRIGGRMHSMELNTKASSLSKPSSPPLDGATALTTTPMKHAVDLGAQIITGFENGNPMEVIVRRQLSELKLKYLVNQTCDLFGHDGKLVTKTLDVHCETVFNQILERACQLRDEDELPLKLKAYLSERNKWDGKGPGRVQSTTQPTLGHSMDFFMESHPERHSWTSKELGLIHWHYANLEVTTSENICHTKYQQGFQKAKLTFNITQFANATPLDQLSLRYWDQDDDYEFSGSHCMVVQGYGQVPVLLSEGLDIRLDMPVSSIKRLSNPNLSTLPSVSKSRYREPVQIQCRNGATLDCTAAVITVPLGVLKSQQIKFTPQLPTWKEQAIKNLGFGLLNKLVLVFENSFWDSDVELFGYVGSRSGKDGSCGKELDLKAYRSSRGKFYMFWNCAVVAGLPMLVTLMAGQSAYDCELIPKEELVREALETLALIFSHVKPIPTPIETIVTRWSQDEFAQGSYSFVAKEATGEDYDLLAKPVDRQLYFAGEATSRHYPATAHGAYLSGIKAAKDILDSLIGPQVVDSSRHKKGLKRSNDGDSGNETSSRNSPQPHLMSLEDANDPDSPRPTHHGPNSLSFMSLGHGFVVPRRRGRVCRSLIAKFVAQRSDSEDDSDVADATEEEI
;
A
#
# COMPACT_ATOMS: atom_id res chain seq x y z
N MET A 1 -77.01 -29.24 -21.90
CA MET A 1 -76.09 -30.21 -21.24
C MET A 1 -75.48 -31.04 -22.36
N SER A 2 -74.17 -31.23 -22.56
CA SER A 2 -73.04 -31.19 -21.64
C SER A 2 -71.70 -31.16 -22.40
N ARG A 3 -70.69 -30.57 -21.74
CA ARG A 3 -69.25 -30.88 -21.74
C ARG A 3 -68.40 -30.60 -23.00
N GLY A 4 -67.72 -29.45 -22.96
CA GLY A 4 -66.48 -29.18 -23.68
C GLY A 4 -65.25 -29.78 -22.98
N ARG A 5 -64.30 -30.26 -23.78
CA ARG A 5 -62.93 -30.65 -23.39
C ARG A 5 -62.02 -29.42 -23.44
N ARG A 6 -61.28 -29.19 -22.37
CA ARG A 6 -60.20 -28.19 -22.28
C ARG A 6 -58.94 -28.73 -22.97
N HIS A 7 -58.33 -27.91 -23.81
CA HIS A 7 -56.88 -27.96 -24.06
C HIS A 7 -56.29 -26.62 -23.62
N SER A 8 -55.35 -26.69 -22.68
CA SER A 8 -54.57 -25.58 -22.15
C SER A 8 -53.52 -25.14 -23.16
N GLN A 9 -53.62 -23.90 -23.64
CA GLN A 9 -52.54 -23.22 -24.34
C GLN A 9 -51.55 -22.65 -23.33
N SER A 10 -50.27 -22.92 -23.57
CA SER A 10 -49.11 -22.33 -22.90
C SER A 10 -48.95 -20.87 -23.32
N ASN A 11 -49.02 -19.96 -22.35
CA ASN A 11 -48.68 -18.55 -22.55
C ASN A 11 -47.15 -18.39 -22.52
N SER A 12 -46.56 -18.08 -23.67
CA SER A 12 -45.21 -17.52 -23.75
C SER A 12 -45.30 -16.00 -23.55
N GLN A 13 -45.05 -15.54 -22.32
CA GLN A 13 -44.76 -14.12 -22.09
C GLN A 13 -43.28 -13.88 -22.37
N SER A 14 -43.01 -13.24 -23.50
CA SER A 14 -41.68 -12.71 -23.84
C SER A 14 -41.31 -11.61 -22.85
N THR A 15 -40.29 -11.85 -22.03
CA THR A 15 -39.57 -10.83 -21.29
C THR A 15 -38.90 -9.87 -22.29
N HIS A 16 -39.40 -8.64 -22.38
CA HIS A 16 -38.71 -7.54 -23.04
C HIS A 16 -37.48 -7.14 -22.20
N GLN A 17 -36.42 -7.94 -22.22
CA GLN A 17 -35.07 -7.42 -21.99
C GLN A 17 -34.66 -6.68 -23.26
N SER A 18 -34.68 -5.35 -23.20
CA SER A 18 -34.08 -4.49 -24.22
C SER A 18 -32.63 -4.95 -24.46
N LYS A 19 -32.34 -5.45 -25.67
CA LYS A 19 -30.97 -5.82 -26.07
C LYS A 19 -30.15 -4.53 -26.16
N ARG A 20 -29.37 -4.21 -25.11
CA ARG A 20 -28.42 -3.09 -25.10
C ARG A 20 -27.46 -3.16 -26.30
N SER A 21 -27.15 -2.01 -26.90
CA SER A 21 -26.28 -1.95 -28.08
C SER A 21 -24.84 -2.37 -27.73
N PRO A 22 -24.02 -2.79 -28.71
CA PRO A 22 -22.61 -3.11 -28.48
C PRO A 22 -21.78 -1.91 -27.98
N GLN A 23 -22.13 -0.69 -28.39
CA GLN A 23 -21.46 0.54 -27.94
C GLN A 23 -21.75 0.82 -26.46
N ASP A 24 -23.00 0.65 -26.01
CA ASP A 24 -23.36 0.80 -24.60
C ASP A 24 -22.62 -0.20 -23.70
N ARG A 25 -22.46 -1.45 -24.17
CA ARG A 25 -21.69 -2.48 -23.45
C ARG A 25 -20.21 -2.14 -23.36
N SER A 26 -19.64 -1.54 -24.40
CA SER A 26 -18.24 -1.09 -24.39
C SER A 26 -18.03 0.07 -23.42
N HIS A 27 -19.00 0.97 -23.29
CA HIS A 27 -18.92 2.10 -22.36
C HIS A 27 -19.09 1.65 -20.90
N ASP A 28 -20.07 0.79 -20.61
CA ASP A 28 -20.26 0.22 -19.28
C ASP A 28 -18.98 -0.52 -18.80
N GLN A 29 -18.30 -1.22 -19.70
CA GLN A 29 -17.02 -1.88 -19.38
C GLN A 29 -15.92 -0.88 -19.03
N GLN A 30 -15.80 0.24 -19.74
CA GLN A 30 -14.81 1.29 -19.42
C GLN A 30 -15.04 1.88 -18.03
N LEU A 31 -16.30 2.05 -17.63
CA LEU A 31 -16.65 2.53 -16.29
C LEU A 31 -16.30 1.50 -15.21
N ASP A 32 -16.60 0.22 -15.48
CA ASP A 32 -16.22 -0.88 -14.59
C ASP A 32 -14.68 -0.94 -14.44
N ASP A 33 -13.92 -0.85 -15.55
CA ASP A 33 -12.45 -0.86 -15.55
C ASP A 33 -11.86 0.34 -14.80
N ALA A 34 -12.47 1.52 -14.91
CA ALA A 34 -12.04 2.71 -14.16
C ALA A 34 -12.21 2.54 -12.64
N ALA A 35 -13.29 1.87 -12.20
CA ALA A 35 -13.49 1.56 -10.80
C ALA A 35 -12.45 0.55 -10.29
N HIS A 36 -12.27 -0.57 -11.01
CA HIS A 36 -11.27 -1.59 -10.65
C HIS A 36 -9.85 -1.00 -10.61
N SER A 37 -9.50 -0.20 -11.62
CA SER A 37 -8.19 0.46 -11.68
C SER A 37 -7.98 1.50 -10.58
N SER A 38 -9.04 1.90 -9.89
CA SER A 38 -9.02 2.80 -8.74
C SER A 38 -9.18 2.07 -7.40
N ARG A 39 -9.10 0.72 -7.41
CA ARG A 39 -9.23 -0.15 -6.23
C ARG A 39 -10.63 -0.08 -5.58
N LEU A 40 -11.65 0.14 -6.41
CA LEU A 40 -13.05 0.17 -5.99
C LEU A 40 -13.85 -0.89 -6.73
N HIS A 41 -14.83 -1.47 -6.07
CA HIS A 41 -15.73 -2.43 -6.71
C HIS A 41 -16.69 -1.70 -7.64
N ALA A 42 -16.72 -2.08 -8.93
CA ALA A 42 -17.52 -1.38 -9.94
C ALA A 42 -19.03 -1.37 -9.63
N ARG A 43 -19.52 -2.44 -8.98
CA ARG A 43 -20.95 -2.69 -8.71
C ARG A 43 -21.31 -2.72 -7.22
N GLY A 44 -20.46 -2.18 -6.37
CA GLY A 44 -20.61 -2.25 -4.91
C GLY A 44 -19.90 -1.10 -4.22
N LEU A 45 -20.33 -0.83 -2.99
CA LEU A 45 -19.71 0.18 -2.13
C LEU A 45 -18.53 -0.44 -1.38
N CYS A 46 -17.42 0.28 -1.28
CA CYS A 46 -16.39 -0.04 -0.31
C CYS A 46 -16.85 0.35 1.11
N GLN A 47 -16.09 -0.04 2.13
CA GLN A 47 -16.44 0.23 3.54
C GLN A 47 -16.64 1.72 3.82
N GLU A 48 -15.74 2.59 3.32
CA GLU A 48 -15.87 4.04 3.51
C GLU A 48 -17.11 4.61 2.81
N GLU A 49 -17.39 4.16 1.57
CA GLU A 49 -18.61 4.56 0.84
C GLU A 49 -19.87 4.10 1.58
N PHE A 50 -19.86 2.88 2.11
CA PHE A 50 -20.97 2.34 2.88
C PHE A 50 -21.25 3.18 4.13
N GLU A 51 -20.21 3.51 4.91
CA GLU A 51 -20.34 4.36 6.09
C GLU A 51 -20.88 5.77 5.77
N LEU A 52 -20.48 6.34 4.63
CA LEU A 52 -20.89 7.68 4.20
C LEU A 52 -22.29 7.73 3.59
N PHE A 53 -22.67 6.73 2.78
CA PHE A 53 -23.82 6.85 1.87
C PHE A 53 -24.96 5.86 2.14
N GLN A 54 -24.78 4.80 2.92
CA GLN A 54 -25.79 3.73 3.07
C GLN A 54 -27.19 4.22 3.50
N HIS A 55 -27.25 5.27 4.34
CA HIS A 55 -28.53 5.82 4.84
C HIS A 55 -29.14 6.88 3.91
N HIS A 56 -28.45 7.21 2.82
CA HIS A 56 -28.84 8.23 1.85
C HIS A 56 -29.15 7.65 0.47
N LEU A 57 -28.85 6.38 0.22
CA LEU A 57 -29.10 5.69 -1.04
C LEU A 57 -30.25 4.69 -0.88
N GLY A 58 -31.38 4.95 -1.56
CA GLY A 58 -32.38 3.91 -1.80
C GLY A 58 -31.86 2.87 -2.81
N ARG A 59 -32.60 1.75 -2.98
CA ARG A 59 -32.23 0.72 -3.98
C ARG A 59 -32.01 1.29 -5.40
N PRO A 60 -32.88 2.18 -5.93
CA PRO A 60 -32.63 2.79 -7.24
C PRO A 60 -31.45 3.77 -7.25
N ASP A 61 -31.19 4.45 -6.12
CA ASP A 61 -30.11 5.44 -6.01
C ASP A 61 -28.73 4.78 -6.00
N LEU A 62 -28.62 3.51 -5.57
CA LEU A 62 -27.36 2.80 -5.55
C LEU A 62 -26.79 2.60 -6.97
N GLU A 63 -27.61 2.18 -7.93
CA GLU A 63 -27.16 2.03 -9.33
C GLU A 63 -26.72 3.38 -9.91
N SER A 64 -27.51 4.43 -9.69
CA SER A 64 -27.19 5.79 -10.09
C SER A 64 -25.90 6.31 -9.42
N TYR A 65 -25.70 6.05 -8.12
CA TYR A 65 -24.48 6.40 -7.38
C TYR A 65 -23.26 5.74 -8.01
N LEU A 66 -23.30 4.41 -8.21
CA LEU A 66 -22.18 3.65 -8.76
C LEU A 66 -21.84 4.15 -10.16
N LYS A 67 -22.86 4.46 -10.99
CA LYS A 67 -22.66 5.02 -12.32
C LYS A 67 -22.01 6.41 -12.27
N VAL A 68 -22.49 7.33 -11.42
CA VAL A 68 -21.90 8.66 -11.21
C VAL A 68 -20.44 8.53 -10.77
N ARG A 69 -20.19 7.71 -9.74
CA ARG A 69 -18.88 7.45 -9.15
C ARG A 69 -17.89 6.87 -10.17
N ASN A 70 -18.29 5.84 -10.92
CA ASN A 70 -17.44 5.23 -11.97
C ASN A 70 -17.17 6.21 -13.13
N THR A 71 -18.15 7.04 -13.50
CA THR A 71 -17.99 8.06 -14.55
C THR A 71 -16.96 9.11 -14.15
N MET A 72 -17.00 9.61 -12.91
CA MET A 72 -16.01 10.56 -12.42
C MET A 72 -14.59 9.97 -12.38
N LEU A 73 -14.46 8.71 -11.96
CA LEU A 73 -13.17 7.99 -11.99
C LEU A 73 -12.65 7.89 -13.43
N TRP A 74 -13.49 7.45 -14.36
CA TRP A 74 -13.13 7.34 -15.78
C TRP A 74 -12.70 8.69 -16.35
N LEU A 75 -13.50 9.74 -16.18
CA LEU A 75 -13.21 11.09 -16.68
C LEU A 75 -11.85 11.60 -16.24
N TRP A 76 -11.50 11.45 -14.96
CA TRP A 76 -10.22 11.90 -14.46
C TRP A 76 -9.06 11.04 -15.00
N ARG A 77 -9.24 9.72 -15.08
CA ARG A 77 -8.20 8.80 -15.56
C ARG A 77 -7.87 8.96 -17.04
N GLU A 78 -8.81 9.44 -17.85
CA GLU A 78 -8.56 9.76 -19.26
C GLU A 78 -7.68 11.00 -19.44
N SER A 79 -7.64 11.90 -18.44
CA SER A 79 -6.82 13.12 -18.50
C SER A 79 -6.24 13.50 -17.13
N PRO A 80 -5.38 12.65 -16.52
CA PRO A 80 -4.98 12.78 -15.12
C PRO A 80 -3.91 13.87 -14.89
N LYS A 81 -3.46 14.55 -15.96
CA LYS A 81 -2.62 15.76 -15.87
C LYS A 81 -3.46 17.02 -15.58
N GLU A 82 -4.76 16.99 -15.88
CA GLU A 82 -5.68 18.09 -15.61
C GLU A 82 -6.59 17.77 -14.42
N PRO A 83 -6.86 18.73 -13.52
CA PRO A 83 -7.79 18.51 -12.43
C PRO A 83 -9.22 18.35 -12.97
N LEU A 84 -9.89 17.27 -12.56
CA LEU A 84 -11.32 17.12 -12.74
C LEU A 84 -12.03 18.09 -11.78
N THR A 85 -12.62 19.16 -12.32
CA THR A 85 -13.38 20.13 -11.54
C THR A 85 -14.80 19.63 -11.25
N PHE A 86 -15.42 20.11 -10.16
CA PHE A 86 -16.80 19.75 -9.87
C PHE A 86 -17.75 20.14 -11.00
N ALA A 87 -17.54 21.28 -11.67
CA ALA A 87 -18.36 21.69 -12.81
C ALA A 87 -18.31 20.68 -13.97
N LYS A 88 -17.11 20.24 -14.38
CA LYS A 88 -16.94 19.21 -15.41
C LYS A 88 -17.56 17.87 -14.97
N ALA A 89 -17.32 17.47 -13.73
CA ALA A 89 -17.84 16.22 -13.18
C ALA A 89 -19.38 16.22 -13.09
N PHE A 90 -19.98 17.32 -12.62
CA PHE A 90 -21.41 17.50 -12.50
C PHE A 90 -22.09 17.50 -13.87
N GLU A 91 -21.56 18.25 -14.83
CA GLU A 91 -22.13 18.33 -16.18
C GLU A 91 -22.19 16.96 -16.85
N ALA A 92 -21.14 16.14 -16.67
CA ALA A 92 -21.09 14.79 -17.23
C ALA A 92 -21.95 13.74 -16.50
N THR A 93 -22.46 14.05 -15.30
CA THR A 93 -23.15 13.05 -14.44
C THR A 93 -24.55 13.45 -13.99
N LYS A 94 -24.99 14.70 -14.23
CA LYS A 94 -26.32 15.22 -13.84
C LYS A 94 -27.50 14.39 -14.36
N ASP A 95 -27.35 13.77 -15.52
CA ASP A 95 -28.40 12.99 -16.18
C ASP A 95 -28.40 11.50 -15.80
N HIS A 96 -27.53 11.07 -14.87
CA HIS A 96 -27.45 9.69 -14.39
C HIS A 96 -28.49 9.33 -13.33
N GLY A 97 -29.47 10.20 -13.08
CA GLY A 97 -30.60 9.92 -12.19
C GLY A 97 -30.29 10.01 -10.69
N LEU A 98 -29.07 10.42 -10.30
CA LEU A 98 -28.74 10.70 -8.90
C LEU A 98 -29.06 12.15 -8.55
N HIS A 99 -29.63 12.39 -7.36
CA HIS A 99 -29.91 13.75 -6.89
C HIS A 99 -28.65 14.63 -6.89
N HIS A 100 -28.77 15.87 -7.40
CA HIS A 100 -27.65 16.81 -7.54
C HIS A 100 -26.80 16.99 -6.27
N GLY A 101 -27.45 17.06 -5.11
CA GLY A 101 -26.75 17.16 -3.82
C GLY A 101 -25.88 15.94 -3.50
N LEU A 102 -26.31 14.73 -3.91
CA LEU A 102 -25.52 13.52 -3.73
C LEU A 102 -24.35 13.47 -4.72
N ILE A 103 -24.51 13.96 -5.96
CA ILE A 103 -23.41 14.08 -6.94
C ILE A 103 -22.24 14.89 -6.36
N ALA A 104 -22.53 16.01 -5.67
CA ALA A 104 -21.51 16.80 -4.99
C ALA A 104 -20.77 16.02 -3.90
N HIS A 105 -21.48 15.19 -3.14
CA HIS A 105 -20.86 14.34 -2.13
C HIS A 105 -20.05 13.17 -2.72
N VAL A 106 -20.45 12.62 -3.87
CA VAL A 106 -19.63 11.64 -4.61
C VAL A 106 -18.30 12.27 -5.02
N PHE A 107 -18.34 13.47 -5.60
CA PHE A 107 -17.14 14.21 -5.98
C PHE A 107 -16.24 14.53 -4.77
N GLU A 108 -16.82 15.04 -3.68
CA GLU A 108 -16.10 15.27 -2.40
C GLU A 108 -15.41 14.00 -1.90
N PHE A 109 -16.09 12.87 -1.92
CA PHE A 109 -15.54 11.59 -1.47
C PHE A 109 -14.33 11.19 -2.32
N LEU A 110 -14.48 11.20 -3.65
CA LEU A 110 -13.41 10.82 -4.57
C LEU A 110 -12.19 11.76 -4.47
N LEU A 111 -12.42 13.06 -4.31
CA LEU A 111 -11.36 14.06 -4.17
C LEU A 111 -10.62 13.93 -2.83
N ARG A 112 -11.37 13.90 -1.71
CA ARG A 112 -10.77 13.85 -0.36
C ARG A 112 -10.04 12.54 -0.13
N SER A 113 -10.57 11.43 -0.61
CA SER A 113 -9.93 10.11 -0.51
C SER A 113 -8.84 9.86 -1.56
N GLY A 114 -8.57 10.83 -2.45
CA GLY A 114 -7.49 10.75 -3.43
C GLY A 114 -7.68 9.64 -4.45
N TYR A 115 -8.92 9.39 -4.87
CA TYR A 115 -9.22 8.55 -6.03
C TYR A 115 -9.13 9.33 -7.34
N ILE A 116 -9.34 10.65 -7.28
CA ILE A 116 -9.13 11.59 -8.38
C ILE A 116 -8.23 12.74 -7.91
N ASN A 117 -7.68 13.50 -8.86
CA ASN A 117 -6.90 14.71 -8.62
C ASN A 117 -5.74 14.50 -7.63
N TYR A 118 -5.03 13.38 -7.74
CA TYR A 118 -3.79 13.14 -6.99
C TYR A 118 -2.55 13.21 -7.91
N GLY A 119 -1.36 13.25 -7.31
CA GLY A 119 -0.09 13.29 -8.03
C GLY A 119 0.22 14.69 -8.59
N LEU A 120 0.73 14.76 -9.83
CA LEU A 120 1.08 16.03 -10.50
C LEU A 120 -0.12 16.61 -11.24
N CYS A 121 -1.12 17.05 -10.47
CA CYS A 121 -2.39 17.55 -10.98
C CYS A 121 -2.85 18.78 -10.17
N PRO A 122 -2.13 19.92 -10.24
CA PRO A 122 -2.46 21.10 -9.44
C PRO A 122 -3.74 21.79 -9.94
N PHE A 123 -4.60 22.23 -9.03
CA PHE A 123 -5.64 23.20 -9.34
C PHE A 123 -4.98 24.54 -9.77
N GLN A 124 -5.41 25.11 -10.89
CA GLN A 124 -4.88 26.38 -11.40
C GLN A 124 -5.37 27.56 -10.54
N GLU A 125 -4.51 28.57 -10.35
CA GLU A 125 -4.78 29.79 -9.57
C GLU A 125 -5.85 30.73 -10.18
N ASP A 126 -6.44 30.36 -11.32
CA ASP A 126 -7.36 31.21 -12.08
C ASP A 126 -8.67 31.40 -11.32
N SER A 127 -8.71 32.42 -10.44
CA SER A 127 -9.85 33.32 -10.10
C SER A 127 -9.72 33.99 -8.72
N LEU A 128 -8.76 33.63 -7.86
CA LEU A 128 -8.70 34.17 -6.48
C LEU A 128 -7.81 35.41 -6.29
N ARG A 129 -7.10 35.86 -7.35
CA ARG A 129 -6.26 37.07 -7.29
C ARG A 129 -7.01 38.38 -7.51
N GLN A 130 -8.28 38.35 -7.94
CA GLN A 130 -9.01 39.60 -8.28
C GLN A 130 -9.77 40.27 -7.12
N ASP A 131 -9.86 39.67 -5.93
CA ASP A 131 -10.61 40.26 -4.80
C ASP A 131 -9.77 40.52 -3.53
N GLN A 132 -8.43 40.48 -3.63
CA GLN A 132 -7.53 40.83 -2.51
C GLN A 132 -7.17 42.33 -2.43
N SER A 133 -7.95 43.20 -3.07
CA SER A 133 -7.96 44.63 -2.72
C SER A 133 -9.32 44.95 -2.12
N HIS A 134 -9.39 45.08 -0.78
CA HIS A 134 -10.40 45.83 0.01
C HIS A 134 -10.66 45.25 1.41
N HIS A 135 -9.75 44.48 2.02
CA HIS A 135 -9.75 44.34 3.49
C HIS A 135 -8.32 44.46 4.02
N ALA A 136 -7.94 45.69 4.37
CA ALA A 136 -6.78 45.93 5.23
C ALA A 136 -7.07 45.26 6.58
N ALA A 137 -6.46 44.10 6.82
CA ALA A 137 -6.53 43.43 8.11
C ALA A 137 -5.91 44.34 9.17
N ASP A 138 -6.59 44.46 10.30
CA ASP A 138 -6.08 45.12 11.51
C ASP A 138 -4.71 44.51 11.90
N PRO A 139 -3.62 45.31 11.97
CA PRO A 139 -2.29 44.83 12.33
C PRO A 139 -2.23 44.12 13.69
N ALA A 140 -3.24 44.33 14.56
CA ALA A 140 -3.33 43.68 15.86
C ALA A 140 -3.81 42.21 15.81
N SER A 141 -4.26 41.69 14.65
CA SER A 141 -4.83 40.34 14.52
C SER A 141 -4.07 39.40 13.57
N ALA A 142 -2.78 39.65 13.32
CA ALA A 142 -1.95 38.80 12.47
C ALA A 142 -1.78 37.38 13.06
N HIS A 143 -2.75 36.50 12.82
CA HIS A 143 -2.68 35.10 13.20
C HIS A 143 -1.56 34.44 12.40
N THR A 144 -0.59 33.84 13.09
CA THR A 144 0.49 33.08 12.47
C THR A 144 -0.11 31.94 11.62
N ARG A 145 0.16 31.95 10.31
CA ARG A 145 -0.30 30.91 9.36
C ARG A 145 0.01 29.53 9.93
N LYS A 146 -1.02 28.68 10.06
CA LYS A 146 -0.90 27.30 10.54
C LYS A 146 0.14 26.55 9.70
N MET A 147 0.88 25.64 10.33
CA MET A 147 1.92 24.86 9.66
C MET A 147 1.67 23.38 9.86
N ILE A 148 1.87 22.59 8.80
CA ILE A 148 1.92 21.13 8.85
C ILE A 148 3.36 20.72 8.51
N VAL A 149 4.00 19.96 9.40
CA VAL A 149 5.36 19.48 9.18
C VAL A 149 5.34 18.00 8.83
N VAL A 150 5.91 17.62 7.69
CA VAL A 150 6.11 16.23 7.30
C VAL A 150 7.57 15.86 7.59
N VAL A 151 7.79 14.80 8.36
CA VAL A 151 9.13 14.30 8.70
C VAL A 151 9.45 13.13 7.78
N GLY A 152 10.40 13.36 6.87
CA GLY A 152 10.81 12.45 5.80
C GLY A 152 10.26 12.86 4.44
N SER A 153 11.13 12.84 3.42
CA SER A 153 10.83 13.09 2.00
C SER A 153 10.93 11.82 1.15
N GLY A 154 10.66 10.66 1.76
CA GLY A 154 10.33 9.46 1.00
C GLY A 154 9.01 9.62 0.24
N ILE A 155 8.65 8.66 -0.61
CA ILE A 155 7.44 8.74 -1.44
C ILE A 155 6.16 8.99 -0.64
N ALA A 156 6.06 8.46 0.59
CA ALA A 156 4.94 8.77 1.50
C ALA A 156 4.89 10.24 1.90
N GLY A 157 6.01 10.82 2.34
CA GLY A 157 6.08 12.22 2.74
C GLY A 157 5.86 13.19 1.59
N VAL A 158 6.39 12.86 0.40
CA VAL A 158 6.11 13.60 -0.84
C VAL A 158 4.62 13.53 -1.20
N ALA A 159 3.99 12.35 -1.11
CA ALA A 159 2.57 12.18 -1.35
C ALA A 159 1.70 12.99 -0.38
N VAL A 160 2.02 12.98 0.92
CA VAL A 160 1.34 13.81 1.94
C VAL A 160 1.41 15.28 1.55
N ALA A 161 2.62 15.78 1.29
CA ALA A 161 2.82 17.19 1.03
C ALA A 161 2.13 17.64 -0.26
N ARG A 162 2.28 16.87 -1.34
CA ARG A 162 1.61 17.15 -2.62
C ARG A 162 0.09 17.14 -2.48
N GLN A 163 -0.46 16.12 -1.83
CA GLN A 163 -1.90 15.98 -1.68
C GLN A 163 -2.48 17.07 -0.77
N LEU A 164 -1.79 17.45 0.31
CA LEU A 164 -2.21 18.55 1.17
C LEU A 164 -2.17 19.90 0.44
N GLU A 165 -1.11 20.22 -0.31
CA GLU A 165 -1.07 21.44 -1.13
C GLU A 165 -2.25 21.48 -2.11
N ASN A 166 -2.56 20.35 -2.77
CA ASN A 166 -3.68 20.28 -3.70
C ASN A 166 -5.05 20.48 -3.00
N LEU A 167 -5.26 19.78 -1.89
CA LEU A 167 -6.49 19.87 -1.11
C LEU A 167 -6.66 21.26 -0.46
N PHE A 168 -5.59 21.84 0.08
CA PHE A 168 -5.63 23.18 0.67
C PHE A 168 -5.91 24.26 -0.37
N HIS A 169 -5.43 24.08 -1.60
CA HIS A 169 -5.80 24.95 -2.71
C HIS A 169 -7.30 24.84 -3.01
N TYR A 170 -7.82 23.62 -3.22
CA TYR A 170 -9.24 23.40 -3.51
C TYR A 170 -10.17 23.89 -2.39
N TYR A 171 -9.79 23.65 -1.14
CA TYR A 171 -10.57 23.99 0.05
C TYR A 171 -10.20 25.35 0.65
N ALA A 172 -9.53 26.24 -0.09
CA ALA A 172 -9.05 27.52 0.46
C ALA A 172 -10.16 28.34 1.15
N TRP A 173 -11.36 28.32 0.57
CA TRP A 173 -12.56 28.97 1.11
C TRP A 173 -13.03 28.44 2.48
N ARG A 174 -12.70 27.20 2.85
CA ARG A 174 -13.02 26.62 4.17
C ARG A 174 -12.09 27.14 5.28
N PHE A 175 -10.96 27.74 4.93
CA PHE A 175 -10.01 28.30 5.89
C PHE A 175 -10.24 29.80 6.16
N ALA A 176 -10.96 30.49 5.28
CA ALA A 176 -11.21 31.93 5.38
C ALA A 176 -11.80 32.33 6.76
N PRO A 177 -11.37 33.48 7.34
CA PRO A 177 -10.47 34.47 6.75
C PRO A 177 -8.97 34.12 6.80
N ASP A 178 -8.59 33.04 7.48
CA ASP A 178 -7.19 32.61 7.57
C ASP A 178 -6.71 32.00 6.24
N PRO A 179 -5.42 32.16 5.88
CA PRO A 179 -4.85 31.42 4.75
C PRO A 179 -4.78 29.92 5.08
N PRO A 180 -4.88 29.04 4.06
CA PRO A 180 -4.69 27.60 4.26
C PRO A 180 -3.32 27.30 4.88
N PRO A 181 -3.17 26.21 5.65
CA PRO A 181 -1.91 25.89 6.31
C PRO A 181 -0.75 25.78 5.31
N LYS A 182 0.46 26.13 5.75
CA LYS A 182 1.69 25.89 4.98
C LYS A 182 2.18 24.47 5.25
N VAL A 183 2.57 23.73 4.22
CA VAL A 183 3.21 22.42 4.36
C VAL A 183 4.73 22.56 4.22
N ILE A 184 5.49 21.94 5.13
CA ILE A 184 6.96 21.88 5.09
C ILE A 184 7.41 20.44 5.30
N VAL A 185 8.30 19.94 4.46
CA VAL A 185 8.90 18.62 4.60
C VAL A 185 10.33 18.77 5.15
N LEU A 186 10.66 18.02 6.20
CA LEU A 186 12.00 17.95 6.78
C LEU A 186 12.61 16.59 6.44
N GLU A 187 13.73 16.59 5.72
CA GLU A 187 14.45 15.38 5.32
C GLU A 187 15.79 15.32 6.03
N ALA A 188 16.13 14.17 6.59
CA ALA A 188 17.39 13.98 7.30
C ALA A 188 18.59 13.89 6.35
N LYS A 189 18.40 13.31 5.16
CA LYS A 189 19.43 13.17 4.13
C LYS A 189 19.59 14.46 3.32
N SER A 190 20.69 14.52 2.57
CA SER A 190 20.94 15.53 1.55
C SER A 190 20.21 15.24 0.21
N ARG A 191 19.17 14.38 0.23
CA ARG A 191 18.44 13.95 -0.97
C ARG A 191 17.01 13.50 -0.66
N ILE A 192 16.16 13.60 -1.68
CA ILE A 192 14.76 13.12 -1.66
C ILE A 192 14.71 11.60 -1.95
N GLY A 193 13.57 10.98 -1.64
CA GLY A 193 13.21 9.62 -2.08
C GLY A 193 13.41 8.54 -1.03
N GLY A 194 14.21 8.79 0.01
CA GLY A 194 14.43 7.82 1.09
C GLY A 194 14.93 6.47 0.56
N ARG A 195 14.11 5.43 0.71
CA ARG A 195 14.38 4.05 0.22
C ARG A 195 14.06 3.83 -1.26
N MET A 196 13.45 4.79 -1.95
CA MET A 196 13.44 4.86 -3.41
C MET A 196 14.67 5.64 -3.87
N HIS A 197 15.82 4.98 -3.86
CA HIS A 197 17.11 5.61 -4.11
C HIS A 197 17.77 5.09 -5.37
N SER A 198 17.94 5.97 -6.34
CA SER A 198 18.83 5.78 -7.48
C SER A 198 20.11 6.57 -7.27
N MET A 199 21.24 6.00 -7.68
CA MET A 199 22.55 6.63 -7.67
C MET A 199 23.07 6.71 -9.10
N GLU A 200 23.60 7.88 -9.48
CA GLU A 200 24.31 8.04 -10.75
C GLU A 200 25.66 7.33 -10.67
N LEU A 201 25.96 6.51 -11.68
CA LEU A 201 27.20 5.77 -11.80
C LEU A 201 28.32 6.71 -12.27
N ASN A 202 29.52 6.55 -11.73
CA ASN A 202 30.67 7.37 -12.13
C ASN A 202 31.18 7.00 -13.53
N THR A 203 30.88 5.78 -13.96
CA THR A 203 31.22 5.26 -15.29
C THR A 203 30.51 6.05 -16.40
N LYS A 204 31.28 6.68 -17.30
CA LYS A 204 30.76 7.40 -18.47
C LYS A 204 30.74 6.49 -19.70
N ALA A 205 29.64 6.45 -20.46
CA ALA A 205 29.56 5.69 -21.72
C ALA A 205 30.66 6.01 -22.75
N SER A 206 31.28 7.20 -22.71
CA SER A 206 32.33 7.57 -23.68
C SER A 206 33.62 6.75 -23.58
N SER A 207 33.84 6.02 -22.47
CA SER A 207 34.96 5.08 -22.33
C SER A 207 34.62 3.65 -22.77
N LEU A 208 33.38 3.41 -23.19
CA LEU A 208 32.88 2.09 -23.57
C LEU A 208 32.63 2.08 -25.08
N SER A 209 33.26 1.14 -25.79
CA SER A 209 33.15 1.05 -27.25
C SER A 209 31.69 0.99 -27.71
N LYS A 210 31.39 1.68 -28.82
CA LYS A 210 30.05 1.79 -29.42
C LYS A 210 29.32 0.44 -29.45
N PRO A 211 28.02 0.38 -29.06
CA PRO A 211 27.23 -0.85 -29.15
C PRO A 211 27.12 -1.33 -30.61
N SER A 212 27.19 -2.65 -30.79
CA SER A 212 27.18 -3.36 -32.07
C SER A 212 25.77 -3.59 -32.67
N SER A 213 24.75 -2.87 -32.22
CA SER A 213 23.39 -2.95 -32.75
C SER A 213 22.78 -1.57 -32.99
N PRO A 214 22.15 -1.32 -34.16
CA PRO A 214 21.50 -0.05 -34.43
C PRO A 214 20.25 0.10 -33.56
N PRO A 215 19.90 1.33 -33.12
CA PRO A 215 18.63 1.58 -32.46
C PRO A 215 17.47 1.27 -33.42
N LEU A 216 16.45 0.59 -32.91
CA LEU A 216 15.16 0.42 -33.57
C LEU A 216 14.57 1.80 -33.92
N ASP A 217 13.99 1.89 -35.10
CA ASP A 217 13.71 3.10 -35.88
C ASP A 217 13.06 4.30 -35.15
N GLY A 218 13.52 5.50 -35.53
CA GLY A 218 12.59 6.56 -35.97
C GLY A 218 12.11 7.63 -34.99
N ALA A 219 12.91 8.08 -34.02
CA ALA A 219 12.60 9.31 -33.26
C ALA A 219 13.65 10.41 -33.51
N THR A 220 13.19 11.49 -34.13
CA THR A 220 13.92 12.71 -34.46
C THR A 220 14.71 13.29 -33.28
N ALA A 221 15.95 13.68 -33.57
CA ALA A 221 16.89 14.32 -32.66
C ALA A 221 16.36 15.65 -32.09
N LEU A 222 16.12 15.70 -30.78
CA LEU A 222 16.15 16.95 -30.01
C LEU A 222 16.55 16.67 -28.55
N THR A 223 17.48 17.50 -28.05
CA THR A 223 18.05 17.57 -26.69
C THR A 223 19.16 16.57 -26.35
N THR A 224 20.41 16.99 -26.60
CA THR A 224 21.64 16.37 -26.11
C THR A 224 21.86 16.71 -24.63
N THR A 225 21.08 16.09 -23.75
CA THR A 225 21.47 15.92 -22.34
C THR A 225 22.19 14.57 -22.27
N PRO A 226 23.45 14.48 -21.77
CA PRO A 226 24.14 13.19 -21.70
C PRO A 226 23.28 12.18 -20.92
N MET A 227 23.14 10.95 -21.44
CA MET A 227 22.39 9.90 -20.73
C MET A 227 22.99 9.73 -19.34
N LYS A 228 22.17 9.95 -18.31
CA LYS A 228 22.55 9.61 -16.93
C LYS A 228 22.50 8.09 -16.81
N HIS A 229 23.60 7.48 -16.38
CA HIS A 229 23.64 6.07 -16.03
C HIS A 229 23.36 5.95 -14.55
N ALA A 230 22.35 5.20 -14.17
CA ALA A 230 21.93 5.11 -12.78
C ALA A 230 21.54 3.70 -12.38
N VAL A 231 21.70 3.41 -11.09
CA VAL A 231 21.33 2.15 -10.47
C VAL A 231 20.40 2.38 -9.29
N ASP A 232 19.36 1.57 -9.17
CA ASP A 232 18.49 1.56 -8.00
C ASP A 232 19.12 0.75 -6.86
N LEU A 233 19.54 1.45 -5.81
CA LEU A 233 20.07 0.84 -4.58
C LEU A 233 18.95 0.37 -3.65
N GLY A 234 17.76 0.96 -3.76
CA GLY A 234 16.57 0.61 -2.99
C GLY A 234 15.49 -0.03 -3.85
N ALA A 235 14.27 0.51 -3.79
CA ALA A 235 13.16 0.08 -4.66
C ALA A 235 13.55 0.20 -6.14
N GLN A 236 13.31 -0.86 -6.90
CA GLN A 236 13.68 -0.97 -8.32
C GLN A 236 12.52 -1.43 -9.21
N ILE A 237 11.58 -2.18 -8.63
CA ILE A 237 10.46 -2.80 -9.34
C ILE A 237 9.16 -2.12 -8.95
N ILE A 238 8.33 -1.84 -9.95
CA ILE A 238 6.90 -1.56 -9.80
C ILE A 238 6.18 -2.90 -9.95
N THR A 239 5.72 -3.46 -8.84
CA THR A 239 4.99 -4.73 -8.81
C THR A 239 3.54 -4.52 -9.25
N GLY A 240 3.04 -5.40 -10.12
CA GLY A 240 1.75 -5.28 -10.80
C GLY A 240 1.48 -3.89 -11.39
N PHE A 241 1.97 -3.60 -12.60
CA PHE A 241 1.90 -2.26 -13.18
C PHE A 241 0.61 -1.99 -13.99
N GLU A 242 -0.48 -2.66 -13.61
CA GLU A 242 -1.82 -2.48 -14.17
C GLU A 242 -2.88 -2.50 -13.07
N ASN A 243 -4.15 -2.30 -13.46
CA ASN A 243 -5.37 -2.60 -12.68
C ASN A 243 -5.27 -2.34 -11.17
N GLY A 244 -5.16 -1.07 -10.78
CA GLY A 244 -5.25 -0.67 -9.36
C GLY A 244 -4.00 -0.01 -8.83
N ASN A 245 -2.84 -0.19 -9.46
CA ASN A 245 -1.61 0.42 -8.96
C ASN A 245 -1.59 1.95 -9.22
N PRO A 246 -1.53 2.81 -8.18
CA PRO A 246 -1.49 4.27 -8.38
C PRO A 246 -0.24 4.74 -9.11
N MET A 247 0.84 3.95 -9.10
CA MET A 247 2.04 4.25 -9.87
C MET A 247 1.76 4.22 -11.38
N GLU A 248 0.74 3.50 -11.84
CA GLU A 248 0.35 3.50 -13.25
C GLU A 248 -0.02 4.91 -13.70
N VAL A 249 -0.92 5.58 -12.99
CA VAL A 249 -1.34 6.94 -13.34
C VAL A 249 -0.18 7.92 -13.20
N ILE A 250 0.59 7.82 -12.11
CA ILE A 250 1.71 8.73 -11.85
C ILE A 250 2.79 8.58 -12.91
N VAL A 251 3.27 7.36 -13.14
CA VAL A 251 4.44 7.10 -13.98
C VAL A 251 4.06 7.05 -15.46
N ARG A 252 3.01 6.31 -15.83
CA ARG A 252 2.63 6.14 -17.24
C ARG A 252 1.90 7.35 -17.80
N ARG A 253 1.07 8.03 -16.99
CA ARG A 253 0.19 9.11 -17.48
C ARG A 253 0.69 10.50 -17.12
N GLN A 254 1.10 10.75 -15.88
CA GLN A 254 1.55 12.08 -15.46
C GLN A 254 3.01 12.34 -15.80
N LEU A 255 3.89 11.36 -15.58
CA LEU A 255 5.32 11.39 -15.88
C LEU A 255 5.66 10.63 -17.17
N SER A 256 4.87 10.86 -18.22
CA SER A 256 4.93 10.14 -19.51
C SER A 256 6.31 10.11 -20.18
N GLU A 257 7.21 11.00 -19.80
CA GLU A 257 8.58 11.06 -20.34
C GLU A 257 9.54 10.04 -19.72
N LEU A 258 9.15 9.41 -18.60
CA LEU A 258 9.92 8.33 -18.00
C LEU A 258 9.83 7.07 -18.86
N LYS A 259 11.00 6.56 -19.25
CA LYS A 259 11.10 5.31 -19.98
C LYS A 259 10.95 4.12 -19.05
N LEU A 260 10.27 3.09 -19.54
CA LEU A 260 9.92 1.91 -18.77
C LEU A 260 10.48 0.66 -19.42
N LYS A 261 11.01 -0.26 -18.60
CA LYS A 261 11.40 -1.61 -19.01
C LYS A 261 10.45 -2.59 -18.33
N TYR A 262 9.57 -3.19 -19.12
CA TYR A 262 8.71 -4.28 -18.64
C TYR A 262 9.52 -5.57 -18.51
N LEU A 263 9.25 -6.29 -17.43
CA LEU A 263 9.79 -7.60 -17.12
C LEU A 263 8.80 -8.62 -17.70
N VAL A 264 9.01 -8.98 -18.95
CA VAL A 264 8.09 -9.81 -19.74
C VAL A 264 8.61 -11.24 -19.93
N ASN A 265 9.90 -11.48 -19.71
CA ASN A 265 10.49 -12.80 -19.83
C ASN A 265 10.82 -13.35 -18.45
N GLN A 266 9.86 -14.06 -17.85
CA GLN A 266 10.00 -14.65 -16.51
C GLN A 266 10.83 -15.94 -16.49
N THR A 267 11.62 -16.22 -17.52
CA THR A 267 12.48 -17.41 -17.51
C THR A 267 13.73 -17.15 -16.66
N CYS A 268 13.80 -17.83 -15.51
CA CYS A 268 15.00 -17.87 -14.68
C CYS A 268 15.78 -19.14 -15.01
N ASP A 269 17.01 -18.99 -15.52
CA ASP A 269 17.92 -20.12 -15.65
C ASP A 269 18.69 -20.33 -14.35
N LEU A 270 18.65 -21.56 -13.83
CA LEU A 270 19.31 -21.93 -12.58
C LEU A 270 20.63 -22.65 -12.87
N PHE A 271 21.69 -22.20 -12.21
CA PHE A 271 22.99 -22.84 -12.26
C PHE A 271 23.27 -23.54 -10.93
N GLY A 272 23.67 -24.81 -11.00
CA GLY A 272 24.04 -25.59 -9.81
C GLY A 272 25.36 -25.12 -9.19
N HIS A 273 25.69 -25.68 -8.03
CA HIS A 273 26.95 -25.41 -7.33
C HIS A 273 28.20 -25.71 -8.17
N ASP A 274 28.07 -26.57 -9.19
CA ASP A 274 29.08 -26.93 -10.16
C ASP A 274 29.15 -25.97 -11.37
N GLY A 275 28.34 -24.91 -11.39
CA GLY A 275 28.24 -23.94 -12.48
C GLY A 275 27.48 -24.44 -13.71
N LYS A 276 26.90 -25.65 -13.67
CA LYS A 276 26.15 -26.20 -14.80
C LYS A 276 24.68 -25.81 -14.74
N LEU A 277 24.09 -25.61 -15.91
CA LEU A 277 22.65 -25.37 -16.04
C LEU A 277 21.85 -26.55 -15.45
N VAL A 278 20.86 -26.20 -14.63
CA VAL A 278 19.87 -27.13 -14.07
C VAL A 278 18.83 -27.42 -15.15
N THR A 279 18.50 -28.70 -15.33
CA THR A 279 17.47 -29.08 -16.31
C THR A 279 16.11 -28.60 -15.84
N LYS A 280 15.28 -28.08 -16.77
CA LYS A 280 13.93 -27.60 -16.42
C LYS A 280 13.07 -28.67 -15.75
N THR A 281 13.23 -29.95 -16.12
CA THR A 281 12.54 -31.07 -15.45
C THR A 281 12.90 -31.18 -13.97
N LEU A 282 14.19 -31.02 -13.62
CA LEU A 282 14.64 -31.09 -12.24
C LEU A 282 14.19 -29.87 -11.44
N ASP A 283 14.23 -28.69 -12.06
CA ASP A 283 13.76 -27.44 -11.47
C ASP A 283 12.27 -27.52 -11.10
N VAL A 284 11.41 -27.86 -12.08
CA VAL A 284 9.96 -28.04 -11.89
C VAL A 284 9.65 -29.10 -10.83
N HIS A 285 10.42 -30.20 -10.79
CA HIS A 285 10.26 -31.22 -9.75
C HIS A 285 10.55 -30.65 -8.35
N CYS A 286 11.68 -29.95 -8.17
CA CYS A 286 12.05 -29.38 -6.88
C CYS A 286 11.11 -28.25 -6.45
N GLU A 287 10.64 -27.44 -7.39
CA GLU A 287 9.61 -26.42 -7.17
C GLU A 287 8.30 -27.05 -6.71
N THR A 288 7.87 -28.14 -7.34
CA THR A 288 6.66 -28.88 -6.93
C THR A 288 6.78 -29.39 -5.49
N VAL A 289 7.93 -29.96 -5.13
CA VAL A 289 8.19 -30.44 -3.76
C VAL A 289 8.18 -29.28 -2.76
N PHE A 290 8.82 -28.16 -3.10
CA PHE A 290 8.78 -26.94 -2.29
C PHE A 290 7.34 -26.46 -2.04
N ASN A 291 6.53 -26.36 -3.10
CA ASN A 291 5.14 -25.93 -3.02
C ASN A 291 4.29 -26.87 -2.15
N GLN A 292 4.53 -28.18 -2.20
CA GLN A 292 3.86 -29.15 -1.30
C GLN A 292 4.25 -28.95 0.17
N ILE A 293 5.54 -28.70 0.45
CA ILE A 293 6.03 -28.41 1.81
C ILE A 293 5.37 -27.14 2.35
N LEU A 294 5.32 -26.11 1.52
CA LEU A 294 4.71 -24.84 1.83
C LEU A 294 3.20 -24.97 2.10
N GLU A 295 2.47 -25.65 1.21
CA GLU A 295 1.03 -25.84 1.38
C GLU A 295 0.71 -26.53 2.71
N ARG A 296 1.49 -27.57 3.06
CA ARG A 296 1.37 -28.24 4.36
C ARG A 296 1.72 -27.34 5.54
N ALA A 297 2.75 -26.49 5.41
CA ALA A 297 3.07 -25.49 6.42
C ALA A 297 1.88 -24.54 6.64
N CYS A 298 1.29 -24.02 5.56
CA CYS A 298 0.14 -23.12 5.60
C CYS A 298 -1.12 -23.79 6.15
N GLN A 299 -1.32 -25.09 5.96
CA GLN A 299 -2.44 -25.82 6.58
C GLN A 299 -2.41 -25.76 8.12
N LEU A 300 -1.23 -25.65 8.74
CA LEU A 300 -1.10 -25.52 10.19
C LEU A 300 -1.59 -24.17 10.74
N ARG A 301 -1.80 -23.18 9.87
CA ARG A 301 -2.18 -21.82 10.26
C ARG A 301 -3.51 -21.77 11.02
N ASP A 302 -4.45 -22.63 10.66
CA ASP A 302 -5.82 -22.63 11.18
C ASP A 302 -6.07 -23.71 12.23
N GLU A 303 -5.05 -24.49 12.58
CA GLU A 303 -5.13 -25.54 13.59
C GLU A 303 -5.08 -24.93 15.00
N ASP A 304 -6.10 -25.23 15.82
CA ASP A 304 -6.15 -24.81 17.23
C ASP A 304 -5.07 -25.49 18.09
N GLU A 305 -4.66 -26.72 17.71
CA GLU A 305 -3.58 -27.46 18.35
C GLU A 305 -2.52 -27.93 17.36
N LEU A 306 -1.28 -27.53 17.59
CA LEU A 306 -0.16 -27.98 16.76
C LEU A 306 0.11 -29.49 16.94
N PRO A 307 0.53 -30.19 15.87
CA PRO A 307 0.92 -31.59 15.94
C PRO A 307 1.97 -31.85 17.03
N LEU A 308 1.80 -32.93 17.81
CA LEU A 308 2.76 -33.29 18.88
C LEU A 308 4.20 -33.42 18.37
N LYS A 309 4.38 -33.96 17.16
CA LYS A 309 5.69 -34.06 16.50
C LYS A 309 6.30 -32.69 16.21
N LEU A 310 5.50 -31.71 15.82
CA LEU A 310 5.98 -30.34 15.60
C LEU A 310 6.33 -29.66 16.93
N LYS A 311 5.52 -29.85 17.98
CA LYS A 311 5.85 -29.34 19.33
C LYS A 311 7.16 -29.94 19.86
N ALA A 312 7.38 -31.24 19.64
CA ALA A 312 8.63 -31.91 19.97
C ALA A 312 9.81 -31.36 19.14
N TYR A 313 9.61 -31.20 17.84
CA TYR A 313 10.59 -30.59 16.93
C TYR A 313 11.03 -29.19 17.38
N LEU A 314 10.07 -28.30 17.69
CA LEU A 314 10.36 -26.96 18.21
C LEU A 314 11.15 -27.02 19.53
N SER A 315 10.78 -27.95 20.43
CA SER A 315 11.45 -28.13 21.71
C SER A 315 12.90 -28.61 21.58
N GLU A 316 13.19 -29.43 20.56
CA GLU A 316 14.53 -29.92 20.26
C GLU A 316 15.39 -28.89 19.51
N ARG A 317 14.76 -28.12 18.61
CA ARG A 317 15.42 -27.08 17.81
C ARG A 317 15.94 -25.91 18.66
N ASN A 318 15.33 -25.66 19.82
CA ASN A 318 15.82 -24.72 20.84
C ASN A 318 17.30 -24.91 21.23
N LYS A 319 17.90 -26.08 20.97
CA LYS A 319 19.31 -26.38 21.25
C LYS A 319 20.29 -25.87 20.17
N TRP A 320 19.79 -25.49 18.99
CA TRP A 320 20.58 -25.14 17.80
C TRP A 320 20.41 -23.67 17.36
N ASP A 321 19.45 -22.97 17.95
CA ASP A 321 19.22 -21.55 17.70
C ASP A 321 20.45 -20.72 18.09
N GLY A 322 20.98 -19.97 17.13
CA GLY A 322 22.17 -19.14 17.32
C GLY A 322 21.87 -17.79 17.99
N LYS A 323 22.91 -17.15 18.53
CA LYS A 323 22.85 -15.76 19.00
C LYS A 323 23.29 -14.81 17.87
N GLY A 324 22.50 -13.78 17.57
CA GLY A 324 22.89 -12.72 16.64
C GLY A 324 21.71 -12.08 15.88
N PRO A 325 21.93 -10.94 15.19
CA PRO A 325 20.92 -10.30 14.34
C PRO A 325 20.45 -11.26 13.23
N GLY A 326 19.15 -11.32 12.96
CA GLY A 326 18.58 -12.22 11.96
C GLY A 326 18.26 -13.64 12.46
N ARG A 327 18.89 -14.09 13.55
CA ARG A 327 18.69 -15.44 14.12
C ARG A 327 17.55 -15.46 15.12
N VAL A 328 16.73 -16.51 15.03
CA VAL A 328 15.51 -16.62 15.84
C VAL A 328 15.83 -17.21 17.20
N GLN A 329 15.28 -16.58 18.23
CA GLN A 329 15.26 -17.14 19.58
C GLN A 329 14.12 -18.16 19.69
N SER A 330 14.40 -19.23 20.44
CA SER A 330 13.43 -20.22 20.94
C SER A 330 12.01 -19.66 21.02
N THR A 331 11.09 -20.32 20.30
CA THR A 331 9.70 -19.90 20.18
C THR A 331 8.76 -21.05 20.54
N THR A 332 7.71 -20.75 21.27
CA THR A 332 6.64 -21.69 21.58
C THR A 332 5.60 -21.77 20.47
N GLN A 333 5.57 -20.78 19.57
CA GLN A 333 4.74 -20.76 18.36
C GLN A 333 5.62 -20.96 17.12
N PRO A 334 5.23 -21.84 16.18
CA PRO A 334 5.96 -22.04 14.95
C PRO A 334 5.86 -20.79 14.06
N THR A 335 6.98 -20.45 13.45
CA THR A 335 7.02 -19.49 12.35
C THR A 335 6.95 -20.23 11.03
N LEU A 336 6.84 -19.51 9.91
CA LEU A 336 6.78 -20.15 8.59
C LEU A 336 8.00 -21.05 8.35
N GLY A 337 9.21 -20.55 8.63
CA GLY A 337 10.45 -21.32 8.47
C GLY A 337 10.51 -22.58 9.34
N HIS A 338 10.07 -22.50 10.60
CA HIS A 338 9.97 -23.67 11.48
C HIS A 338 9.06 -24.76 10.92
N SER A 339 7.88 -24.37 10.43
CA SER A 339 6.90 -25.30 9.85
C SER A 339 7.41 -25.94 8.56
N MET A 340 8.00 -25.15 7.67
CA MET A 340 8.55 -25.65 6.41
C MET A 340 9.70 -26.63 6.64
N ASP A 341 10.62 -26.31 7.54
CA ASP A 341 11.74 -27.19 7.87
C ASP A 341 11.25 -28.52 8.47
N PHE A 342 10.24 -28.48 9.35
CA PHE A 342 9.61 -29.69 9.90
C PHE A 342 9.02 -30.59 8.80
N PHE A 343 8.28 -30.02 7.84
CA PHE A 343 7.68 -30.80 6.75
C PHE A 343 8.71 -31.28 5.72
N MET A 344 9.79 -30.54 5.51
CA MET A 344 10.92 -30.99 4.71
C MET A 344 11.62 -32.19 5.36
N GLU A 345 11.93 -32.11 6.66
CA GLU A 345 12.61 -33.19 7.39
C GLU A 345 11.75 -34.45 7.54
N SER A 346 10.43 -34.28 7.63
CA SER A 346 9.46 -35.38 7.73
C SER A 346 8.88 -35.84 6.38
N HIS A 347 9.38 -35.31 5.25
CA HIS A 347 8.86 -35.68 3.94
C HIS A 347 9.09 -37.18 3.65
N PRO A 348 8.10 -37.94 3.11
CA PRO A 348 8.25 -39.37 2.87
C PRO A 348 9.46 -39.73 2.00
N GLU A 349 9.72 -38.90 0.98
CA GLU A 349 10.83 -39.05 0.03
C GLU A 349 12.12 -38.35 0.47
N ARG A 350 12.19 -37.81 1.69
CA ARG A 350 13.35 -37.03 2.15
C ARG A 350 14.68 -37.79 2.04
N HIS A 351 14.65 -39.11 2.23
CA HIS A 351 15.83 -39.97 2.21
C HIS A 351 16.31 -40.31 0.79
N SER A 352 15.46 -40.14 -0.23
CA SER A 352 15.82 -40.39 -1.63
C SER A 352 16.37 -39.16 -2.36
N TRP A 353 16.19 -37.95 -1.82
CA TRP A 353 16.68 -36.74 -2.45
C TRP A 353 18.21 -36.59 -2.35
N THR A 354 18.82 -36.28 -3.48
CA THR A 354 20.24 -35.96 -3.64
C THR A 354 20.59 -34.58 -3.05
N SER A 355 21.88 -34.32 -2.83
CA SER A 355 22.35 -33.00 -2.42
C SER A 355 22.02 -31.89 -3.42
N LYS A 356 21.87 -32.23 -4.71
CA LYS A 356 21.48 -31.29 -5.76
C LYS A 356 19.99 -30.91 -5.64
N GLU A 357 19.11 -31.89 -5.46
CA GLU A 357 17.67 -31.66 -5.24
C GLU A 357 17.43 -30.86 -3.96
N LEU A 358 18.09 -31.23 -2.85
CA LEU A 358 18.00 -30.49 -1.59
C LEU A 358 18.52 -29.06 -1.72
N GLY A 359 19.57 -28.84 -2.50
CA GLY A 359 20.08 -27.51 -2.82
C GLY A 359 19.05 -26.66 -3.56
N LEU A 360 18.38 -27.25 -4.57
CA LEU A 360 17.33 -26.58 -5.35
C LEU A 360 16.09 -26.27 -4.50
N ILE A 361 15.63 -27.23 -3.69
CA ILE A 361 14.52 -27.00 -2.75
C ILE A 361 14.88 -25.85 -1.80
N HIS A 362 16.11 -25.81 -1.27
CA HIS A 362 16.55 -24.70 -0.43
C HIS A 362 16.74 -23.37 -1.18
N TRP A 363 17.09 -23.40 -2.47
CA TRP A 363 17.10 -22.20 -3.29
C TRP A 363 15.68 -21.62 -3.40
N HIS A 364 14.66 -22.47 -3.57
CA HIS A 364 13.25 -22.05 -3.57
C HIS A 364 12.80 -21.42 -2.24
N TYR A 365 13.42 -21.75 -1.10
CA TYR A 365 13.16 -21.02 0.16
C TYR A 365 13.70 -19.57 0.14
N ALA A 366 14.75 -19.33 -0.65
CA ALA A 366 15.33 -18.00 -0.84
C ALA A 366 14.67 -17.24 -1.99
N ASN A 367 14.07 -17.95 -2.97
CA ASN A 367 13.49 -17.38 -4.18
C ASN A 367 12.22 -18.09 -4.68
N LEU A 368 11.22 -17.30 -5.04
CA LEU A 368 9.93 -17.61 -5.62
C LEU A 368 9.31 -16.24 -5.97
N GLU A 369 9.39 -15.90 -7.25
CA GLU A 369 8.50 -14.96 -7.91
C GLU A 369 7.68 -15.82 -8.88
N VAL A 370 6.37 -15.60 -8.96
CA VAL A 370 5.47 -16.46 -9.74
C VAL A 370 5.81 -16.41 -11.23
N THR A 371 5.97 -17.57 -11.86
CA THR A 371 5.79 -17.74 -13.30
C THR A 371 4.31 -17.68 -13.65
N THR A 372 3.85 -16.64 -14.34
CA THR A 372 2.54 -16.61 -14.96
C THR A 372 2.53 -17.60 -16.13
N SER A 373 2.06 -18.84 -15.91
CA SER A 373 1.65 -19.66 -17.04
C SER A 373 0.31 -19.12 -17.57
N GLU A 374 0.34 -18.35 -18.65
CA GLU A 374 -0.85 -17.80 -19.32
C GLU A 374 -1.78 -18.87 -19.96
N ASN A 375 -1.51 -20.17 -19.82
CA ASN A 375 -2.18 -21.20 -20.66
C ASN A 375 -3.01 -22.27 -19.93
N ILE A 376 -3.56 -22.01 -18.74
CA ILE A 376 -4.52 -22.95 -18.14
C ILE A 376 -5.82 -22.27 -17.71
N CYS A 377 -6.84 -22.53 -18.53
CA CYS A 377 -8.28 -22.51 -18.31
C CYS A 377 -9.02 -21.15 -18.30
N HIS A 378 -9.38 -20.68 -19.49
CA HIS A 378 -10.67 -20.01 -19.70
C HIS A 378 -11.78 -21.05 -19.62
N THR A 379 -12.43 -21.22 -18.47
CA THR A 379 -13.87 -21.54 -18.46
C THR A 379 -14.51 -21.36 -17.07
N LYS A 380 -15.59 -20.57 -17.09
CA LYS A 380 -16.70 -20.46 -16.12
C LYS A 380 -16.46 -19.67 -14.83
N TYR A 381 -17.00 -18.46 -14.88
CA TYR A 381 -17.28 -17.56 -13.77
C TYR A 381 -18.46 -18.05 -12.91
N GLN A 382 -18.40 -17.64 -11.63
CA GLN A 382 -19.47 -17.43 -10.64
C GLN A 382 -19.87 -18.57 -9.68
N GLN A 383 -19.84 -18.17 -8.40
CA GLN A 383 -20.36 -18.77 -7.17
C GLN A 383 -19.48 -19.83 -6.45
N GLY A 384 -19.05 -19.45 -5.23
CA GLY A 384 -18.51 -20.35 -4.20
C GLY A 384 -16.99 -20.49 -4.23
N PHE A 385 -16.31 -19.89 -3.24
CA PHE A 385 -14.96 -20.23 -2.79
C PHE A 385 -14.03 -20.81 -3.88
N GLN A 386 -13.49 -19.94 -4.75
CA GLN A 386 -12.41 -20.36 -5.64
C GLN A 386 -11.17 -20.65 -4.79
N LYS A 387 -10.83 -21.94 -4.71
CA LYS A 387 -9.50 -22.44 -4.38
C LYS A 387 -8.46 -21.69 -5.21
N ALA A 388 -7.89 -20.64 -4.62
CA ALA A 388 -6.47 -20.42 -4.52
C ALA A 388 -5.63 -20.85 -5.74
N LYS A 389 -5.57 -20.01 -6.77
CA LYS A 389 -4.27 -19.73 -7.39
C LYS A 389 -3.51 -18.87 -6.37
N LEU A 390 -2.84 -19.50 -5.41
CA LEU A 390 -1.96 -18.80 -4.48
C LEU A 390 -0.74 -18.33 -5.27
N THR A 391 -0.75 -17.05 -5.63
CA THR A 391 0.39 -16.34 -6.21
C THR A 391 1.34 -16.05 -5.06
N PHE A 392 2.21 -17.00 -4.79
CA PHE A 392 2.99 -17.04 -3.56
C PHE A 392 4.28 -16.22 -3.70
N ASN A 393 4.30 -14.97 -3.21
CA ASN A 393 5.54 -14.17 -3.03
C ASN A 393 6.29 -14.62 -1.76
N ILE A 394 6.56 -15.92 -1.61
CA ILE A 394 7.13 -16.47 -0.36
C ILE A 394 8.62 -16.64 -0.46
N THR A 395 9.34 -15.60 -0.06
CA THR A 395 10.79 -15.73 0.00
C THR A 395 11.42 -14.87 1.06
N GLN A 396 12.64 -15.27 1.43
CA GLN A 396 13.54 -14.43 2.20
C GLN A 396 13.86 -13.10 1.49
N PHE A 397 13.76 -13.06 0.16
CA PHE A 397 13.92 -11.86 -0.65
C PHE A 397 12.70 -10.94 -0.57
N ALA A 398 11.53 -11.42 -0.98
CA ALA A 398 10.26 -10.70 -0.99
C ALA A 398 9.93 -10.14 0.40
N ASN A 399 10.16 -10.93 1.46
CA ASN A 399 9.92 -10.51 2.83
C ASN A 399 11.11 -9.83 3.52
N ALA A 400 12.27 -9.74 2.84
CA ALA A 400 13.54 -9.26 3.39
C ALA A 400 13.89 -9.81 4.77
N THR A 401 13.58 -11.07 5.06
CA THR A 401 13.81 -11.64 6.39
C THR A 401 14.00 -13.14 6.33
N PRO A 402 14.78 -13.75 7.24
CA PRO A 402 14.74 -15.19 7.44
C PRO A 402 13.32 -15.69 7.70
N LEU A 403 12.89 -16.75 7.01
CA LEU A 403 11.56 -17.36 7.17
C LEU A 403 11.24 -17.72 8.62
N ASP A 404 12.26 -17.99 9.43
CA ASP A 404 12.11 -18.29 10.84
C ASP A 404 11.53 -17.10 11.63
N GLN A 405 11.54 -15.87 11.09
CA GLN A 405 10.95 -14.68 11.72
C GLN A 405 9.51 -14.39 11.27
N LEU A 406 9.06 -14.99 10.17
CA LEU A 406 7.75 -14.72 9.58
C LEU A 406 6.62 -15.37 10.37
N SER A 407 5.54 -14.63 10.56
CA SER A 407 4.31 -15.18 11.10
C SER A 407 3.84 -16.36 10.25
N LEU A 408 3.66 -17.54 10.83
CA LEU A 408 3.03 -18.65 10.10
C LEU A 408 1.62 -18.26 9.64
N ARG A 409 0.94 -17.42 10.42
CA ARG A 409 -0.46 -17.10 10.20
C ARG A 409 -0.71 -15.94 9.24
N TYR A 410 0.16 -14.94 9.26
CA TYR A 410 -0.17 -13.65 8.66
C TYR A 410 0.90 -13.13 7.70
N TRP A 411 1.88 -13.95 7.29
CA TRP A 411 2.96 -13.47 6.43
C TRP A 411 2.50 -13.08 5.01
N ASP A 412 1.42 -13.69 4.51
CA ASP A 412 0.75 -13.53 3.20
C ASP A 412 -0.53 -12.72 3.26
N GLN A 413 -0.77 -11.96 4.33
CA GLN A 413 -2.05 -11.27 4.52
C GLN A 413 -2.35 -10.17 3.47
N ASP A 414 -1.36 -9.80 2.66
CA ASP A 414 -1.44 -8.85 1.56
C ASP A 414 -1.56 -9.48 0.16
N ASP A 415 -1.44 -10.81 0.01
CA ASP A 415 -1.50 -11.50 -1.29
C ASP A 415 -2.85 -11.24 -2.01
N ASP A 416 -3.96 -11.17 -1.26
CA ASP A 416 -5.30 -10.89 -1.80
C ASP A 416 -5.43 -9.49 -2.46
N TYR A 417 -4.44 -8.61 -2.25
CA TYR A 417 -4.45 -7.23 -2.75
C TYR A 417 -3.44 -6.99 -3.87
N GLU A 418 -2.71 -8.01 -4.31
CA GLU A 418 -1.70 -7.86 -5.37
C GLU A 418 -2.28 -7.26 -6.66
N PHE A 419 -1.53 -6.33 -7.26
CA PHE A 419 -1.91 -5.75 -8.54
C PHE A 419 -1.57 -6.69 -9.69
N SER A 420 -2.41 -6.69 -10.72
CA SER A 420 -2.15 -7.48 -11.92
C SER A 420 -1.26 -6.73 -12.92
N GLY A 421 -0.94 -7.40 -14.04
CA GLY A 421 -0.08 -6.88 -15.09
C GLY A 421 1.40 -7.16 -14.84
N SER A 422 2.20 -7.01 -15.89
CA SER A 422 3.65 -7.26 -15.82
C SER A 422 4.33 -6.30 -14.83
N HIS A 423 5.36 -6.81 -14.15
CA HIS A 423 6.27 -5.97 -13.37
C HIS A 423 7.07 -5.05 -14.27
N CYS A 424 7.49 -3.91 -13.74
CA CYS A 424 8.18 -2.89 -14.52
C CYS A 424 9.33 -2.24 -13.75
N MET A 425 10.36 -1.80 -14.45
CA MET A 425 11.44 -0.96 -13.91
C MET A 425 11.46 0.40 -14.62
N VAL A 426 11.81 1.46 -13.89
CA VAL A 426 12.02 2.79 -14.46
C VAL A 426 13.46 2.90 -14.96
N VAL A 427 13.61 3.15 -16.26
CA VAL A 427 14.93 3.35 -16.89
C VAL A 427 15.57 4.62 -16.31
N GLN A 428 16.87 4.56 -16.01
CA GLN A 428 17.62 5.58 -15.26
C GLN A 428 17.20 5.73 -13.79
N GLY A 429 16.46 4.76 -13.25
CA GLY A 429 16.24 4.60 -11.83
C GLY A 429 14.89 5.10 -11.33
N TYR A 430 14.29 4.33 -10.44
CA TYR A 430 12.97 4.58 -9.86
C TYR A 430 12.94 5.78 -8.90
N GLY A 431 14.08 6.18 -8.35
CA GLY A 431 14.26 7.39 -7.54
C GLY A 431 13.91 8.70 -8.26
N GLN A 432 13.78 8.69 -9.59
CA GLN A 432 13.27 9.84 -10.35
C GLN A 432 11.83 10.21 -9.94
N VAL A 433 10.98 9.22 -9.62
CA VAL A 433 9.56 9.44 -9.32
C VAL A 433 9.33 10.35 -8.11
N PRO A 434 9.88 10.07 -6.91
CA PRO A 434 9.70 10.96 -5.76
C PRO A 434 10.36 12.33 -5.97
N VAL A 435 11.44 12.43 -6.76
CA VAL A 435 12.08 13.71 -7.10
C VAL A 435 11.15 14.57 -7.97
N LEU A 436 10.62 14.02 -9.06
CA LEU A 436 9.69 14.74 -9.94
C LEU A 436 8.38 15.09 -9.21
N LEU A 437 7.86 14.18 -8.38
CA LEU A 437 6.70 14.46 -7.53
C LEU A 437 6.94 15.53 -6.48
N SER A 438 8.19 15.91 -6.19
CA SER A 438 8.53 16.92 -5.20
C SER A 438 8.61 18.35 -5.73
N GLU A 439 8.53 18.54 -7.05
CA GLU A 439 8.72 19.85 -7.68
C GLU A 439 7.76 20.93 -7.15
N GLY A 440 8.30 22.00 -6.57
CA GLY A 440 7.50 23.10 -5.99
C GLY A 440 7.02 22.87 -4.55
N LEU A 441 7.42 21.77 -3.89
CA LEU A 441 7.19 21.57 -2.45
C LEU A 441 8.30 22.24 -1.61
N ASP A 442 7.96 22.76 -0.42
CA ASP A 442 8.95 23.28 0.56
C ASP A 442 9.60 22.09 1.29
N ILE A 443 10.67 21.53 0.70
CA ILE A 443 11.46 20.44 1.28
C ILE A 443 12.81 20.98 1.76
N ARG A 444 13.12 20.73 3.03
CA ARG A 444 14.37 21.11 3.68
C ARG A 444 15.20 19.87 3.96
N LEU A 445 16.29 19.74 3.21
CA LEU A 445 17.27 18.66 3.34
C LEU A 445 18.21 18.91 4.53
N ASP A 446 18.92 17.88 4.96
CA ASP A 446 19.90 17.94 6.07
C ASP A 446 19.28 18.43 7.41
N MET A 447 18.02 18.04 7.63
CA MET A 447 17.20 18.36 8.80
C MET A 447 16.85 17.09 9.61
N PRO A 448 17.83 16.36 10.17
CA PRO A 448 17.56 15.16 10.95
C PRO A 448 16.79 15.52 12.23
N VAL A 449 15.51 15.14 12.29
CA VAL A 449 14.65 15.36 13.47
C VAL A 449 15.15 14.51 14.65
N SER A 450 15.26 15.12 15.83
CA SER A 450 15.70 14.49 17.07
C SER A 450 14.60 14.45 18.14
N SER A 451 13.66 15.39 18.13
CA SER A 451 12.55 15.39 19.08
C SER A 451 11.27 15.96 18.49
N ILE A 452 10.14 15.39 18.91
CA ILE A 452 8.78 15.83 18.61
C ILE A 452 8.07 16.02 19.95
N LYS A 453 7.80 17.28 20.30
CA LYS A 453 7.22 17.67 21.58
C LYS A 453 5.86 18.32 21.37
N ARG A 454 4.82 17.74 21.93
CA ARG A 454 3.49 18.37 22.01
C ARG A 454 3.48 19.30 23.22
N LEU A 455 3.25 20.59 22.97
CA LEU A 455 3.36 21.62 24.00
C LEU A 455 2.04 21.82 24.71
N SER A 456 2.03 21.63 26.03
CA SER A 456 0.88 22.01 26.86
C SER A 456 0.69 23.52 26.78
N ASN A 457 -0.48 24.01 26.42
CA ASN A 457 -0.78 25.44 26.48
C ASN A 457 -1.59 25.72 27.75
N PRO A 458 -0.96 26.22 28.83
CA PRO A 458 -1.67 26.52 30.08
C PRO A 458 -2.78 27.57 29.88
N ASN A 459 -2.66 28.46 28.88
CA ASN A 459 -3.66 29.48 28.57
C ASN A 459 -4.88 28.93 27.80
N LEU A 460 -4.83 27.70 27.30
CA LEU A 460 -6.00 27.03 26.68
C LEU A 460 -7.00 26.54 27.73
N SER A 461 -6.55 26.33 28.97
CA SER A 461 -7.41 25.94 30.09
C SER A 461 -8.41 27.04 30.46
N THR A 462 -8.02 28.32 30.29
CA THR A 462 -8.78 29.53 30.67
C THR A 462 -9.68 30.08 29.56
N LEU A 463 -9.58 29.58 28.32
CA LEU A 463 -10.44 30.01 27.21
C LEU A 463 -11.86 29.40 27.29
N PRO A 464 -12.92 30.09 26.81
CA PRO A 464 -14.25 29.50 26.68
C PRO A 464 -14.25 28.27 25.76
N SER A 465 -15.08 27.24 26.03
CA SER A 465 -15.13 25.98 25.24
C SER A 465 -15.27 26.17 23.73
N VAL A 466 -15.97 27.22 23.28
CA VAL A 466 -16.17 27.53 21.85
C VAL A 466 -14.85 27.98 21.19
N SER A 467 -13.96 28.63 21.93
CA SER A 467 -12.62 29.02 21.44
C SER A 467 -11.59 27.89 21.56
N LYS A 468 -11.75 26.94 22.50
CA LYS A 468 -10.87 25.77 22.62
C LYS A 468 -10.88 24.87 21.38
N SER A 469 -11.99 24.81 20.65
CA SER A 469 -12.11 24.05 19.39
C SER A 469 -11.20 24.59 18.27
N ARG A 470 -10.92 25.90 18.27
CA ARG A 470 -10.13 26.57 17.21
C ARG A 470 -8.62 26.58 17.47
N TYR A 471 -8.19 26.46 18.73
CA TYR A 471 -6.78 26.51 19.11
C TYR A 471 -6.28 25.12 19.46
N ARG A 472 -5.31 24.62 18.69
CA ARG A 472 -4.56 23.42 19.05
C ARG A 472 -3.28 23.81 19.76
N GLU A 473 -2.94 23.00 20.74
CA GLU A 473 -1.60 22.98 21.30
C GLU A 473 -0.57 22.76 20.17
N PRO A 474 0.50 23.58 20.09
CA PRO A 474 1.49 23.43 19.04
C PRO A 474 2.33 22.17 19.26
N VAL A 475 2.73 21.57 18.15
CA VAL A 475 3.75 20.52 18.09
C VAL A 475 5.07 21.19 17.73
N GLN A 476 6.06 21.04 18.58
CA GLN A 476 7.42 21.51 18.35
C GLN A 476 8.29 20.38 17.80
N ILE A 477 8.93 20.63 16.67
CA ILE A 477 9.88 19.73 16.01
C ILE A 477 11.28 20.29 16.19
N GLN A 478 12.18 19.49 16.77
CA GLN A 478 13.58 19.84 16.96
C GLN A 478 14.47 18.95 16.09
N CYS A 479 15.43 19.54 15.41
CA CYS A 479 16.43 18.86 14.58
C CYS A 479 17.79 18.79 15.28
N ARG A 480 18.63 17.81 14.93
CA ARG A 480 19.98 17.64 15.49
C ARG A 480 20.91 18.82 15.16
N ASN A 481 20.64 19.54 14.08
CA ASN A 481 21.36 20.75 13.69
C ASN A 481 20.96 22.00 14.49
N GLY A 482 20.06 21.87 15.47
CA GLY A 482 19.58 22.96 16.33
C GLY A 482 18.34 23.68 15.82
N ALA A 483 17.91 23.44 14.57
CA ALA A 483 16.69 24.06 14.04
C ALA A 483 15.44 23.58 14.79
N THR A 484 14.53 24.50 15.06
CA THR A 484 13.26 24.23 15.73
C THR A 484 12.10 24.83 14.93
N LEU A 485 11.01 24.08 14.77
CA LEU A 485 9.80 24.53 14.09
C LEU A 485 8.58 24.20 14.96
N ASP A 486 7.68 25.17 15.13
CA ASP A 486 6.37 24.93 15.74
C ASP A 486 5.31 24.75 14.65
N CYS A 487 4.46 23.74 14.79
CA CYS A 487 3.43 23.39 13.82
C CYS A 487 2.11 22.98 14.49
N THR A 488 1.04 22.97 13.72
CA THR A 488 -0.30 22.56 14.17
C THR A 488 -0.45 21.02 14.17
N ALA A 489 0.25 20.35 13.26
CA ALA A 489 0.31 18.90 13.20
C ALA A 489 1.63 18.45 12.53
N ALA A 490 2.06 17.25 12.88
CA ALA A 490 3.22 16.60 12.28
C ALA A 490 2.84 15.26 11.66
N VAL A 491 3.41 14.94 10.50
CA VAL A 491 3.24 13.66 9.81
C VAL A 491 4.56 12.93 9.82
N ILE A 492 4.60 11.80 10.52
CA ILE A 492 5.81 11.03 10.76
C ILE A 492 5.87 9.97 9.65
N THR A 493 6.81 10.13 8.73
CA THR A 493 7.02 9.21 7.60
C THR A 493 8.37 8.49 7.65
N VAL A 494 9.02 8.54 8.82
CA VAL A 494 10.30 7.87 9.03
C VAL A 494 10.13 6.35 8.99
N PRO A 495 11.14 5.59 8.52
CA PRO A 495 11.06 4.13 8.48
C PRO A 495 10.80 3.49 9.84
N LEU A 496 10.14 2.33 9.85
CA LEU A 496 9.87 1.58 11.08
C LEU A 496 11.15 1.27 11.87
N GLY A 497 12.27 0.98 11.20
CA GLY A 497 13.57 0.81 11.85
C GLY A 497 14.03 2.03 12.65
N VAL A 498 13.77 3.25 12.15
CA VAL A 498 14.07 4.49 12.88
C VAL A 498 13.18 4.62 14.12
N LEU A 499 11.88 4.29 14.02
CA LEU A 499 10.98 4.27 15.18
C LEU A 499 11.44 3.24 16.24
N LYS A 500 11.84 2.04 15.81
CA LYS A 500 12.37 0.98 16.69
C LYS A 500 13.68 1.37 17.38
N SER A 501 14.53 2.14 16.69
CA SER A 501 15.81 2.62 17.26
C SER A 501 15.64 3.72 18.33
N GLN A 502 14.44 4.30 18.48
CA GLN A 502 14.13 5.37 19.42
C GLN A 502 15.02 6.63 19.27
N GLN A 503 15.59 6.85 18.08
CA GLN A 503 16.41 8.03 17.78
C GLN A 503 15.61 9.35 17.81
N ILE A 504 14.28 9.30 17.65
CA ILE A 504 13.39 10.46 17.75
C ILE A 504 12.66 10.38 19.09
N LYS A 505 12.88 11.38 19.95
CA LYS A 505 12.21 11.47 21.25
C LYS A 505 10.84 12.11 21.13
N PHE A 506 9.78 11.34 21.40
CA PHE A 506 8.41 11.83 21.52
C PHE A 506 8.13 12.31 22.95
N THR A 507 7.55 13.50 23.10
CA THR A 507 7.13 14.03 24.42
C THR A 507 5.71 14.61 24.34
N PRO A 508 4.73 14.08 25.11
CA PRO A 508 4.84 12.86 25.92
C PRO A 508 5.07 11.62 25.03
N GLN A 509 5.46 10.51 25.66
CA GLN A 509 5.68 9.23 24.98
C GLN A 509 4.47 8.82 24.12
N LEU A 510 4.73 7.99 23.11
CA LEU A 510 3.67 7.46 22.27
C LEU A 510 2.77 6.54 23.11
N PRO A 511 1.46 6.46 22.81
CA PRO A 511 0.57 5.56 23.52
C PRO A 511 1.04 4.09 23.42
N THR A 512 0.80 3.29 24.45
CA THR A 512 1.27 1.89 24.51
C THR A 512 0.83 1.04 23.31
N TRP A 513 -0.38 1.26 22.77
CA TRP A 513 -0.86 0.54 21.58
C TRP A 513 -0.02 0.84 20.33
N LYS A 514 0.55 2.05 20.22
CA LYS A 514 1.46 2.45 19.14
C LYS A 514 2.84 1.85 19.36
N GLU A 515 3.37 1.96 20.59
CA GLU A 515 4.68 1.39 20.94
C GLU A 515 4.71 -0.13 20.75
N GLN A 516 3.61 -0.81 21.09
CA GLN A 516 3.47 -2.24 20.88
C GLN A 516 3.44 -2.61 19.39
N ALA A 517 2.72 -1.87 18.55
CA ALA A 517 2.74 -2.07 17.09
C ALA A 517 4.15 -1.86 16.50
N ILE A 518 4.85 -0.79 16.93
CA ILE A 518 6.26 -0.53 16.55
C ILE A 518 7.15 -1.68 16.97
N LYS A 519 6.92 -2.28 18.15
CA LYS A 519 7.69 -3.42 18.66
C LYS A 519 7.39 -4.71 17.89
N ASN A 520 6.10 -5.01 17.68
CA ASN A 520 5.61 -6.26 17.08
C ASN A 520 6.03 -6.43 15.63
N LEU A 521 5.78 -5.41 14.79
CA LEU A 521 6.06 -5.48 13.35
C LEU A 521 7.54 -5.82 13.11
N GLY A 522 7.80 -6.69 12.14
CA GLY A 522 9.16 -6.99 11.70
C GLY A 522 9.73 -5.84 10.89
N PHE A 523 11.05 -5.66 10.94
CA PHE A 523 11.75 -4.77 10.01
C PHE A 523 12.95 -5.51 9.42
N GLY A 524 12.81 -5.85 8.14
CA GLY A 524 13.70 -6.73 7.41
C GLY A 524 14.98 -6.06 6.95
N LEU A 525 15.82 -6.87 6.32
CA LEU A 525 17.04 -6.47 5.66
C LEU A 525 17.23 -7.24 4.35
N LEU A 526 17.51 -6.49 3.28
CA LEU A 526 17.88 -6.97 1.96
C LEU A 526 18.96 -6.04 1.44
N ASN A 527 20.07 -6.59 0.94
CA ASN A 527 21.16 -5.81 0.37
C ASN A 527 21.45 -6.20 -1.08
N LYS A 528 22.02 -5.26 -1.85
CA LYS A 528 22.43 -5.43 -3.25
C LYS A 528 23.93 -5.26 -3.41
N LEU A 529 24.51 -6.05 -4.31
CA LEU A 529 25.86 -5.86 -4.85
C LEU A 529 25.73 -5.55 -6.34
N VAL A 530 26.16 -4.36 -6.73
CA VAL A 530 26.18 -3.86 -8.11
C VAL A 530 27.56 -4.09 -8.70
N LEU A 531 27.60 -4.66 -9.90
CA LEU A 531 28.81 -4.94 -10.67
C LEU A 531 28.64 -4.34 -12.07
N VAL A 532 29.38 -3.26 -12.36
CA VAL A 532 29.41 -2.63 -13.69
C VAL A 532 30.64 -3.13 -14.43
N PHE A 533 30.49 -3.52 -15.68
CA PHE A 533 31.55 -4.07 -16.52
C PHE A 533 31.76 -3.22 -17.77
N GLU A 534 32.91 -3.42 -18.42
CA GLU A 534 33.20 -2.77 -19.69
C GLU A 534 32.36 -3.33 -20.85
N ASN A 535 32.18 -4.65 -20.86
CA ASN A 535 31.40 -5.36 -21.88
C ASN A 535 30.57 -6.45 -21.20
N SER A 536 29.37 -6.70 -21.71
CA SER A 536 28.57 -7.84 -21.29
C SER A 536 29.24 -9.13 -21.77
N PHE A 537 29.37 -10.10 -20.87
CA PHE A 537 29.81 -11.47 -21.18
C PHE A 537 28.70 -12.51 -20.94
N TRP A 538 27.50 -12.01 -20.62
CA TRP A 538 26.25 -12.75 -20.52
C TRP A 538 25.36 -12.42 -21.73
N ASP A 539 24.34 -13.24 -21.96
CA ASP A 539 23.35 -13.01 -23.00
C ASP A 539 22.49 -11.77 -22.69
N SER A 540 22.31 -10.88 -23.67
CA SER A 540 21.52 -9.67 -23.51
C SER A 540 20.02 -9.93 -23.30
N ASP A 541 19.53 -11.09 -23.76
CA ASP A 541 18.11 -11.45 -23.70
C ASP A 541 17.72 -12.08 -22.36
N VAL A 542 18.71 -12.44 -21.53
CA VAL A 542 18.51 -12.94 -20.17
C VAL A 542 18.25 -11.76 -19.24
N GLU A 543 17.06 -11.70 -18.65
CA GLU A 543 16.69 -10.66 -17.65
C GLU A 543 17.29 -10.97 -16.27
N LEU A 544 17.34 -12.25 -15.89
CA LEU A 544 17.89 -12.71 -14.62
C LEU A 544 18.31 -14.18 -14.67
N PHE A 545 19.19 -14.60 -13.78
CA PHE A 545 19.59 -15.99 -13.59
C PHE A 545 19.90 -16.30 -12.13
N GLY A 546 19.68 -17.55 -11.71
CA GLY A 546 19.86 -18.04 -10.36
C GLY A 546 21.10 -18.89 -10.16
N TYR A 547 21.62 -18.92 -8.95
CA TYR A 547 22.75 -19.76 -8.55
C TYR A 547 22.43 -20.54 -7.27
N VAL A 548 22.68 -21.85 -7.31
CA VAL A 548 22.41 -22.81 -6.24
C VAL A 548 23.73 -23.34 -5.69
N GLY A 549 24.38 -22.59 -4.81
CA GLY A 549 25.64 -23.04 -4.21
C GLY A 549 26.19 -22.14 -3.12
N SER A 550 27.18 -22.67 -2.38
CA SER A 550 27.96 -21.93 -1.39
C SER A 550 29.41 -22.39 -1.44
N ARG A 551 30.37 -21.46 -1.33
CA ARG A 551 31.78 -21.78 -1.13
C ARG A 551 32.05 -21.92 0.37
N SER A 552 31.98 -23.16 0.85
CA SER A 552 32.26 -23.57 2.25
C SER A 552 33.68 -24.15 2.44
N GLY A 553 34.43 -24.41 1.35
CA GLY A 553 35.77 -25.02 1.41
C GLY A 553 36.86 -24.07 1.91
N LYS A 554 37.68 -24.52 2.88
CA LYS A 554 38.88 -23.80 3.39
C LYS A 554 39.94 -23.50 2.31
N ASP A 555 39.78 -24.06 1.12
CA ASP A 555 40.66 -23.95 -0.05
C ASP A 555 40.01 -23.16 -1.21
N GLY A 556 38.78 -22.68 -1.06
CA GLY A 556 38.05 -22.04 -2.15
C GLY A 556 37.84 -22.98 -3.35
N SER A 557 37.74 -24.30 -3.15
CA SER A 557 37.28 -25.22 -4.20
C SER A 557 35.78 -25.48 -4.05
N CYS A 558 35.06 -25.55 -5.17
CA CYS A 558 33.74 -26.19 -5.19
C CYS A 558 34.00 -27.70 -5.02
N GLY A 559 33.73 -28.24 -3.84
CA GLY A 559 33.78 -29.68 -3.61
C GLY A 559 32.90 -30.42 -4.62
N LYS A 560 33.14 -31.73 -4.83
CA LYS A 560 32.31 -32.56 -5.72
C LYS A 560 30.82 -32.61 -5.31
N GLU A 561 30.50 -32.21 -4.08
CA GLU A 561 29.15 -32.18 -3.51
C GLU A 561 28.89 -30.86 -2.78
N LEU A 562 27.62 -30.43 -2.78
CA LEU A 562 27.14 -29.26 -2.05
C LEU A 562 27.09 -29.56 -0.54
N ASP A 563 27.83 -28.77 0.26
CA ASP A 563 27.68 -28.74 1.71
C ASP A 563 26.34 -28.08 2.09
N LEU A 564 25.30 -28.90 2.22
CA LEU A 564 23.95 -28.45 2.53
C LEU A 564 23.84 -27.72 3.87
N LYS A 565 24.68 -28.07 4.85
CA LYS A 565 24.63 -27.44 6.17
C LYS A 565 25.11 -26.00 6.10
N ALA A 566 26.23 -25.77 5.41
CA ALA A 566 26.73 -24.43 5.15
C ALA A 566 25.78 -23.66 4.23
N TYR A 567 25.32 -24.29 3.14
CA TYR A 567 24.44 -23.66 2.15
C TYR A 567 23.13 -23.18 2.76
N ARG A 568 22.47 -23.94 3.65
CA ARG A 568 21.22 -23.49 4.31
C ARG A 568 21.37 -22.15 5.04
N SER A 569 22.55 -21.87 5.59
CA SER A 569 22.84 -20.60 6.27
C SER A 569 23.20 -19.46 5.29
N SER A 570 23.69 -19.79 4.10
CA SER A 570 24.15 -18.83 3.08
C SER A 570 23.30 -18.80 1.81
N ARG A 571 22.14 -19.46 1.79
CA ARG A 571 21.30 -19.67 0.58
C ARG A 571 20.79 -18.40 -0.05
N GLY A 572 20.76 -17.29 0.70
CA GLY A 572 20.39 -15.98 0.21
C GLY A 572 21.56 -15.16 -0.31
N LYS A 573 22.80 -15.69 -0.33
CA LYS A 573 23.99 -15.00 -0.82
C LYS A 573 24.18 -15.28 -2.31
N PHE A 574 24.14 -14.23 -3.14
CA PHE A 574 24.34 -14.33 -4.59
C PHE A 574 23.41 -15.31 -5.30
N TYR A 575 22.23 -15.56 -4.72
CA TYR A 575 21.32 -16.58 -5.20
C TYR A 575 20.67 -16.21 -6.54
N MET A 576 20.69 -14.92 -6.91
CA MET A 576 20.14 -14.38 -8.14
C MET A 576 20.95 -13.18 -8.63
N PHE A 577 21.11 -13.07 -9.95
CA PHE A 577 21.74 -11.96 -10.65
C PHE A 577 20.74 -11.37 -11.66
N TRP A 578 20.55 -10.06 -11.60
CA TRP A 578 19.71 -9.29 -12.50
C TRP A 578 20.55 -8.61 -13.57
N ASN A 579 20.20 -8.81 -14.83
CA ASN A 579 20.73 -8.04 -15.93
C ASN A 579 20.06 -6.66 -15.98
N CYS A 580 20.75 -5.66 -15.45
CA CYS A 580 20.24 -4.30 -15.37
C CYS A 580 20.78 -3.43 -16.51
N ALA A 581 21.33 -4.03 -17.58
CA ALA A 581 22.02 -3.29 -18.61
C ALA A 581 21.12 -2.30 -19.37
N VAL A 582 19.89 -2.71 -19.68
CA VAL A 582 18.89 -1.85 -20.35
C VAL A 582 18.49 -0.67 -19.45
N VAL A 583 18.29 -0.94 -18.15
CA VAL A 583 17.76 0.05 -17.21
C VAL A 583 18.82 1.10 -16.84
N ALA A 584 20.08 0.70 -16.72
CA ALA A 584 21.20 1.61 -16.44
C ALA A 584 21.87 2.19 -17.69
N GLY A 585 21.70 1.56 -18.85
CA GLY A 585 22.40 1.92 -20.09
C GLY A 585 23.89 1.54 -20.09
N LEU A 586 24.33 0.62 -19.22
CA LEU A 586 25.71 0.12 -19.10
C LEU A 586 25.70 -1.39 -18.81
N PRO A 587 26.69 -2.19 -19.22
CA PRO A 587 26.79 -3.60 -18.82
C PRO A 587 26.84 -3.78 -17.30
N MET A 588 25.69 -4.05 -16.69
CA MET A 588 25.52 -4.02 -15.23
C MET A 588 24.76 -5.25 -14.76
N LEU A 589 25.37 -5.99 -13.83
CA LEU A 589 24.71 -7.02 -13.04
C LEU A 589 24.44 -6.52 -11.63
N VAL A 590 23.28 -6.86 -11.09
CA VAL A 590 22.95 -6.63 -9.68
C VAL A 590 22.61 -7.96 -9.04
N THR A 591 23.31 -8.32 -7.97
CA THR A 591 23.01 -9.53 -7.18
C THR A 591 22.56 -9.17 -5.78
N LEU A 592 21.83 -10.10 -5.15
CA LEU A 592 21.09 -9.85 -3.91
C LEU A 592 21.64 -10.70 -2.76
N MET A 593 21.52 -10.13 -1.56
CA MET A 593 21.79 -10.79 -0.29
C MET A 593 20.50 -10.76 0.54
N ALA A 594 19.83 -11.91 0.62
CA ALA A 594 18.54 -12.08 1.30
C ALA A 594 18.68 -12.98 2.54
N GLY A 595 17.64 -12.97 3.40
CA GLY A 595 17.62 -13.80 4.60
C GLY A 595 18.80 -13.53 5.53
N GLN A 596 19.43 -14.58 6.05
CA GLN A 596 20.58 -14.42 6.96
C GLN A 596 21.78 -13.77 6.26
N SER A 597 21.95 -14.04 4.96
CA SER A 597 23.05 -13.49 4.17
C SER A 597 22.97 -11.97 4.01
N ALA A 598 21.78 -11.37 4.15
CA ALA A 598 21.62 -9.92 4.18
C ALA A 598 22.34 -9.28 5.38
N TYR A 599 22.27 -9.94 6.55
CA TYR A 599 22.94 -9.51 7.78
C TYR A 599 24.44 -9.80 7.73
N ASP A 600 24.82 -10.97 7.22
CA ASP A 600 26.25 -11.33 7.09
C ASP A 600 26.95 -10.35 6.11
N CYS A 601 26.27 -9.94 5.04
CA CYS A 601 26.72 -8.92 4.10
C CYS A 601 27.11 -7.61 4.81
N GLU A 602 26.41 -7.22 5.88
CA GLU A 602 26.70 -6.00 6.65
C GLU A 602 28.06 -6.03 7.36
N LEU A 603 28.64 -7.21 7.54
CA LEU A 603 29.91 -7.40 8.23
C LEU A 603 31.07 -7.72 7.28
N ILE A 604 30.78 -8.34 6.14
CA ILE A 604 31.80 -8.75 5.16
C ILE A 604 32.27 -7.53 4.35
N PRO A 605 33.59 -7.28 4.20
CA PRO A 605 34.13 -6.22 3.35
C PRO A 605 33.66 -6.30 1.89
N LYS A 606 33.52 -5.16 1.22
CA LYS A 606 33.02 -5.09 -0.16
C LYS A 606 33.89 -5.90 -1.12
N GLU A 607 35.20 -5.81 -0.96
CA GLU A 607 36.20 -6.45 -1.83
C GLU A 607 36.09 -7.98 -1.77
N GLU A 608 35.78 -8.52 -0.60
CA GLU A 608 35.54 -9.94 -0.41
C GLU A 608 34.22 -10.38 -1.06
N LEU A 609 33.14 -9.60 -0.92
CA LEU A 609 31.87 -9.85 -1.61
C LEU A 609 32.02 -9.82 -3.14
N VAL A 610 32.78 -8.85 -3.67
CA VAL A 610 33.07 -8.74 -5.10
C VAL A 610 33.87 -9.96 -5.57
N ARG A 611 34.94 -10.33 -4.85
CA ARG A 611 35.74 -11.52 -5.17
C ARG A 611 34.87 -12.77 -5.25
N GLU A 612 34.05 -13.02 -4.22
CA GLU A 612 33.19 -14.19 -4.20
C GLU A 612 32.12 -14.18 -5.31
N ALA A 613 31.53 -13.01 -5.61
CA ALA A 613 30.58 -12.89 -6.71
C ALA A 613 31.24 -13.18 -8.08
N LEU A 614 32.46 -12.69 -8.31
CA LEU A 614 33.22 -12.99 -9.53
C LEU A 614 33.61 -14.46 -9.63
N GLU A 615 33.92 -15.12 -8.51
CA GLU A 615 34.14 -16.56 -8.47
C GLU A 615 32.87 -17.34 -8.85
N THR A 616 31.71 -16.93 -8.36
CA THR A 616 30.42 -17.50 -8.77
C THR A 616 30.17 -17.30 -10.27
N LEU A 617 30.39 -16.09 -10.79
CA LEU A 617 30.24 -15.79 -12.21
C LEU A 617 31.22 -16.59 -13.08
N ALA A 618 32.44 -16.84 -12.60
CA ALA A 618 33.43 -17.66 -13.31
C ALA A 618 33.03 -19.13 -13.43
N LEU A 619 32.25 -19.64 -12.47
CA LEU A 619 31.67 -20.99 -12.54
C LEU A 619 30.55 -21.05 -13.59
N ILE A 620 29.62 -20.10 -13.54
CA ILE A 620 28.47 -20.01 -14.44
C ILE A 620 28.95 -19.80 -15.89
N PHE A 621 29.81 -18.81 -16.11
CA PHE A 621 30.36 -18.45 -17.42
C PHE A 621 31.73 -19.09 -17.63
N SER A 622 31.83 -20.40 -17.45
CA SER A 622 33.10 -21.16 -17.52
C SER A 622 33.86 -21.06 -18.86
N HIS A 623 33.19 -20.60 -19.92
CA HIS A 623 33.77 -20.33 -21.23
C HIS A 623 34.48 -18.96 -21.30
N VAL A 624 34.24 -18.07 -20.33
CA VAL A 624 34.87 -16.75 -20.21
C VAL A 624 35.97 -16.82 -19.17
N LYS A 625 37.23 -16.78 -19.62
CA LYS A 625 38.42 -16.86 -18.73
C LYS A 625 39.50 -15.86 -19.16
N PRO A 626 39.93 -14.94 -18.25
CA PRO A 626 39.33 -14.64 -16.95
C PRO A 626 37.96 -13.94 -17.10
N ILE A 627 37.12 -13.99 -16.06
CA ILE A 627 35.96 -13.09 -15.98
C ILE A 627 36.47 -11.64 -15.93
N PRO A 628 35.90 -10.71 -16.72
CA PRO A 628 36.28 -9.31 -16.68
C PRO A 628 36.15 -8.72 -15.27
N THR A 629 37.11 -7.87 -14.90
CA THR A 629 37.02 -7.14 -13.62
C THR A 629 35.96 -6.04 -13.75
N PRO A 630 35.04 -5.87 -12.77
CA PRO A 630 34.10 -4.76 -12.77
C PRO A 630 34.84 -3.41 -12.71
N ILE A 631 34.39 -2.46 -13.52
CA ILE A 631 34.91 -1.09 -13.56
C ILE A 631 34.30 -0.21 -12.46
N GLU A 632 33.16 -0.61 -11.90
CA GLU A 632 32.53 0.05 -10.75
C GLU A 632 31.76 -0.98 -9.91
N THR A 633 31.86 -0.87 -8.58
CA THR A 633 31.19 -1.78 -7.63
C THR A 633 30.58 -1.04 -6.45
N ILE A 634 29.32 -1.38 -6.13
CA ILE A 634 28.56 -0.77 -5.03
C ILE A 634 27.93 -1.87 -4.20
N VAL A 635 28.02 -1.78 -2.87
CA VAL A 635 27.30 -2.66 -1.94
C VAL A 635 26.38 -1.81 -1.07
N THR A 636 25.11 -2.19 -0.96
CA THR A 636 24.19 -1.51 -0.04
C THR A 636 24.33 -2.07 1.36
N ARG A 637 24.08 -1.22 2.36
CA ARG A 637 24.16 -1.53 3.79
C ARG A 637 23.00 -0.88 4.54
N TRP A 638 21.78 -1.33 4.25
CA TRP A 638 20.56 -0.65 4.69
C TRP A 638 20.37 -0.63 6.21
N SER A 639 20.93 -1.58 6.96
CA SER A 639 20.87 -1.56 8.43
C SER A 639 21.84 -0.56 9.05
N GLN A 640 22.92 -0.23 8.36
CA GLN A 640 23.90 0.78 8.81
C GLN A 640 23.49 2.20 8.46
N ASP A 641 22.54 2.38 7.53
CA ASP A 641 21.94 3.67 7.25
C ASP A 641 21.08 4.12 8.45
N GLU A 642 21.57 5.09 9.21
CA GLU A 642 20.92 5.56 10.44
C GLU A 642 19.48 6.09 10.23
N PHE A 643 19.15 6.50 9.00
CA PHE A 643 17.84 7.03 8.62
C PHE A 643 16.93 5.98 7.97
N ALA A 644 17.40 4.73 7.83
CA ALA A 644 16.60 3.59 7.38
C ALA A 644 16.53 2.48 8.44
N GLN A 645 17.67 2.08 9.00
CA GLN A 645 17.83 1.01 10.00
C GLN A 645 17.32 -0.36 9.52
N GLY A 646 17.37 -0.61 8.21
CA GLY A 646 16.83 -1.81 7.54
C GLY A 646 16.18 -1.48 6.19
N SER A 647 15.62 -2.51 5.53
CA SER A 647 15.02 -2.39 4.21
C SER A 647 13.52 -2.07 4.26
N TYR A 648 12.66 -2.95 4.76
CA TYR A 648 11.20 -2.74 4.83
C TYR A 648 10.51 -3.67 5.83
N SER A 649 9.26 -3.37 6.21
CA SER A 649 8.56 -4.17 7.21
C SER A 649 8.10 -5.54 6.71
N PHE A 650 7.90 -6.46 7.64
CA PHE A 650 7.28 -7.77 7.40
C PHE A 650 6.39 -8.15 8.59
N VAL A 651 5.49 -9.11 8.39
CA VAL A 651 4.64 -9.62 9.48
C VAL A 651 5.43 -10.63 10.32
N ALA A 652 6.03 -10.14 11.41
CA ALA A 652 6.80 -10.97 12.32
C ALA A 652 5.91 -11.94 13.10
N LYS A 653 6.53 -12.96 13.72
CA LYS A 653 5.83 -14.02 14.46
C LYS A 653 4.80 -13.56 15.50
N GLU A 654 5.04 -12.43 16.17
CA GLU A 654 4.13 -11.86 17.18
C GLU A 654 3.20 -10.79 16.60
N ALA A 655 3.34 -10.47 15.32
CA ALA A 655 2.61 -9.41 14.64
C ALA A 655 1.43 -9.96 13.83
N THR A 656 0.49 -9.07 13.55
CA THR A 656 -0.66 -9.30 12.68
C THR A 656 -0.83 -8.11 11.73
N GLY A 657 -1.73 -8.25 10.76
CA GLY A 657 -2.18 -7.13 9.92
C GLY A 657 -2.65 -5.90 10.71
N GLU A 658 -3.27 -6.11 11.87
CA GLU A 658 -3.80 -5.03 12.71
C GLU A 658 -2.68 -4.14 13.27
N ASP A 659 -1.44 -4.64 13.39
CA ASP A 659 -0.33 -3.81 13.84
C ASP A 659 0.01 -2.71 12.81
N TYR A 660 -0.22 -2.93 11.51
CA TYR A 660 -0.11 -1.87 10.48
C TYR A 660 -1.19 -0.80 10.66
N ASP A 661 -2.44 -1.22 10.92
CA ASP A 661 -3.57 -0.31 11.16
C ASP A 661 -3.34 0.52 12.44
N LEU A 662 -2.87 -0.16 13.49
CA LEU A 662 -2.43 0.48 14.71
C LEU A 662 -1.30 1.45 14.41
N LEU A 663 -0.28 1.10 13.62
CA LEU A 663 0.82 2.02 13.29
C LEU A 663 0.37 3.22 12.43
N ALA A 664 -0.64 3.07 11.58
CA ALA A 664 -1.24 4.16 10.81
C ALA A 664 -2.08 5.14 11.66
N LYS A 665 -2.72 4.64 12.72
CA LYS A 665 -3.68 5.43 13.53
C LYS A 665 -3.05 6.70 14.12
N PRO A 666 -3.66 7.89 13.94
CA PRO A 666 -3.13 9.14 14.46
C PRO A 666 -3.19 9.21 15.99
N VAL A 667 -2.33 10.03 16.59
CA VAL A 667 -2.29 10.32 18.03
C VAL A 667 -2.79 11.74 18.27
N ASP A 668 -3.86 11.85 19.04
CA ASP A 668 -4.48 13.10 19.49
C ASP A 668 -4.77 14.11 18.37
N ARG A 669 -4.99 13.60 17.15
CA ARG A 669 -5.24 14.38 15.92
C ARG A 669 -4.14 15.41 15.62
N GLN A 670 -2.94 15.23 16.16
CA GLN A 670 -1.79 16.13 15.97
C GLN A 670 -0.59 15.39 15.37
N LEU A 671 -0.40 14.11 15.72
CA LEU A 671 0.64 13.29 15.12
C LEU A 671 -0.02 12.25 14.21
N TYR A 672 0.34 12.30 12.93
CA TYR A 672 -0.11 11.39 11.90
C TYR A 672 1.06 10.50 11.48
N PHE A 673 0.78 9.31 10.98
CA PHE A 673 1.79 8.34 10.56
C PHE A 673 1.47 7.88 9.15
N ALA A 674 2.49 7.89 8.29
CA ALA A 674 2.41 7.37 6.93
C ALA A 674 3.74 6.67 6.58
N GLY A 675 3.77 5.91 5.49
CA GLY A 675 4.90 5.08 5.08
C GLY A 675 4.47 3.64 4.83
N GLU A 676 5.36 2.84 4.23
CA GLU A 676 5.03 1.44 3.88
C GLU A 676 4.57 0.61 5.08
N ALA A 677 5.17 0.82 6.27
CA ALA A 677 4.77 0.15 7.51
C ALA A 677 3.42 0.65 8.11
N THR A 678 2.69 1.51 7.41
CA THR A 678 1.35 1.99 7.80
C THR A 678 0.27 1.56 6.79
N SER A 679 0.62 0.68 5.86
CA SER A 679 -0.28 0.16 4.84
C SER A 679 -0.47 -1.34 5.05
N ARG A 680 -1.65 -1.74 5.54
CA ARG A 680 -1.95 -3.16 5.79
C ARG A 680 -2.08 -3.97 4.50
N HIS A 681 -2.73 -3.42 3.49
CA HIS A 681 -3.00 -4.11 2.22
C HIS A 681 -1.80 -4.06 1.25
N TYR A 682 -0.88 -3.12 1.45
CA TYR A 682 0.30 -2.93 0.60
C TYR A 682 1.52 -2.59 1.47
N PRO A 683 1.92 -3.43 2.42
CA PRO A 683 3.14 -3.19 3.20
C PRO A 683 4.38 -3.31 2.31
N ALA A 684 5.55 -2.86 2.76
CA ALA A 684 6.83 -3.05 2.06
C ALA A 684 6.98 -2.45 0.65
N THR A 685 5.95 -1.82 0.07
CA THR A 685 5.99 -1.31 -1.31
C THR A 685 6.00 0.22 -1.42
N ALA A 686 6.50 0.72 -2.55
CA ALA A 686 6.47 2.14 -2.89
C ALA A 686 5.03 2.67 -3.06
N HIS A 687 4.14 1.89 -3.68
CA HIS A 687 2.75 2.27 -3.86
C HIS A 687 1.97 2.26 -2.54
N GLY A 688 2.26 1.34 -1.62
CA GLY A 688 1.68 1.35 -0.29
C GLY A 688 2.11 2.55 0.54
N ALA A 689 3.41 2.90 0.48
CA ALA A 689 3.90 4.15 1.05
C ALA A 689 3.20 5.37 0.46
N TYR A 690 3.03 5.45 -0.86
CA TYR A 690 2.31 6.54 -1.52
C TYR A 690 0.85 6.64 -1.03
N LEU A 691 0.10 5.53 -1.05
CA LEU A 691 -1.32 5.48 -0.63
C LEU A 691 -1.50 5.85 0.85
N SER A 692 -0.60 5.41 1.72
CA SER A 692 -0.63 5.83 3.13
C SER A 692 -0.45 7.34 3.31
N GLY A 693 0.34 7.98 2.43
CA GLY A 693 0.50 9.43 2.42
C GLY A 693 -0.76 10.17 1.97
N ILE A 694 -1.44 9.66 0.95
CA ILE A 694 -2.76 10.15 0.52
C ILE A 694 -3.77 10.06 1.67
N LYS A 695 -3.82 8.92 2.36
CA LYS A 695 -4.69 8.71 3.52
C LYS A 695 -4.39 9.71 4.64
N ALA A 696 -3.12 9.91 5.00
CA ALA A 696 -2.75 10.86 6.05
C ALA A 696 -3.11 12.30 5.67
N ALA A 697 -2.97 12.69 4.40
CA ALA A 697 -3.41 14.00 3.91
C ALA A 697 -4.93 14.21 4.10
N LYS A 698 -5.75 13.19 3.77
CA LYS A 698 -7.19 13.18 4.05
C LYS A 698 -7.47 13.34 5.55
N ASP A 699 -6.86 12.52 6.40
CA ASP A 699 -7.11 12.55 7.84
C ASP A 699 -6.75 13.91 8.48
N ILE A 700 -5.74 14.60 7.94
CA ILE A 700 -5.35 15.95 8.35
C ILE A 700 -6.39 16.97 7.89
N LEU A 701 -6.77 16.95 6.60
CA LEU A 701 -7.80 17.83 6.06
C LEU A 701 -9.11 17.69 6.86
N ASP A 702 -9.61 16.46 7.01
CA ASP A 702 -10.82 16.13 7.77
C ASP A 702 -10.72 16.63 9.21
N SER A 703 -9.52 16.62 9.78
CA SER A 703 -9.33 17.13 11.12
C SER A 703 -9.33 18.66 11.22
N LEU A 704 -8.98 19.37 10.15
CA LEU A 704 -8.92 20.83 10.10
C LEU A 704 -10.26 21.45 9.71
N ILE A 705 -10.95 20.89 8.72
CA ILE A 705 -12.20 21.45 8.17
C ILE A 705 -13.45 20.61 8.50
N GLY A 706 -13.28 19.54 9.28
CA GLY A 706 -14.34 18.58 9.62
C GLY A 706 -14.44 17.43 8.61
N PRO A 707 -14.86 16.22 9.02
CA PRO A 707 -15.07 15.11 8.10
C PRO A 707 -16.17 15.43 7.10
N GLN A 708 -16.20 14.70 5.97
CA GLN A 708 -17.34 14.78 5.07
C GLN A 708 -18.62 14.32 5.79
N VAL A 709 -19.68 15.10 5.67
CA VAL A 709 -21.02 14.77 6.18
C VAL A 709 -21.99 14.89 5.01
N VAL A 710 -22.75 13.83 4.76
CA VAL A 710 -23.78 13.80 3.71
C VAL A 710 -25.08 14.33 4.29
N ASP A 711 -25.60 15.44 3.73
CA ASP A 711 -26.88 16.00 4.14
C ASP A 711 -27.94 15.77 3.05
N SER A 712 -28.86 14.83 3.29
CA SER A 712 -30.03 14.58 2.43
C SER A 712 -31.29 15.36 2.85
N SER A 713 -31.22 16.24 3.85
CA SER A 713 -32.38 16.82 4.55
C SER A 713 -33.14 17.93 3.81
N ARG A 714 -33.19 17.92 2.47
CA ARG A 714 -34.24 18.65 1.72
C ARG A 714 -35.54 17.85 1.52
N HIS A 715 -35.62 16.60 2.00
CA HIS A 715 -36.78 15.70 1.81
C HIS A 715 -37.96 15.86 2.79
N LYS A 716 -38.09 16.95 3.57
CA LYS A 716 -39.23 17.14 4.50
C LYS A 716 -39.91 18.52 4.50
N LYS A 717 -39.79 19.31 3.43
CA LYS A 717 -40.66 20.48 3.20
C LYS A 717 -41.29 20.38 1.82
N GLY A 718 -42.39 19.65 1.71
CA GLY A 718 -43.11 19.53 0.43
C GLY A 718 -44.32 18.62 0.39
N LEU A 719 -44.85 18.11 1.50
CA LEU A 719 -46.16 17.44 1.51
C LEU A 719 -46.95 17.83 2.78
N LYS A 720 -47.43 19.08 2.82
CA LYS A 720 -48.71 19.37 3.45
C LYS A 720 -49.68 19.66 2.32
N ARG A 721 -50.48 18.64 1.97
CA ARG A 721 -51.73 18.83 1.23
C ARG A 721 -52.63 19.71 2.11
N SER A 722 -52.76 20.98 1.77
CA SER A 722 -53.95 21.76 2.10
C SER A 722 -54.96 21.50 0.99
N ASN A 723 -55.99 20.71 1.30
CA ASN A 723 -57.26 20.82 0.62
C ASN A 723 -57.80 22.21 0.94
N ASP A 724 -57.96 23.04 -0.08
CA ASP A 724 -59.16 23.86 -0.28
C ASP A 724 -59.12 24.38 -1.73
N GLY A 725 -60.23 24.17 -2.44
CA GLY A 725 -60.39 24.61 -3.82
C GLY A 725 -60.81 26.07 -3.89
N ASP A 726 -60.43 26.78 -4.95
CA ASP A 726 -61.32 27.08 -6.08
C ASP A 726 -60.71 28.19 -6.97
N SER A 727 -61.00 28.04 -8.27
CA SER A 727 -61.08 29.02 -9.37
C SER A 727 -60.00 30.11 -9.62
N GLY A 728 -59.46 30.09 -10.85
CA GLY A 728 -59.44 31.29 -11.71
C GLY A 728 -58.10 31.87 -12.21
N ASN A 729 -57.85 31.64 -13.51
CA ASN A 729 -57.19 32.48 -14.52
C ASN A 729 -55.67 32.76 -14.61
N GLU A 730 -55.19 32.41 -15.82
CA GLU A 730 -54.11 32.92 -16.70
C GLU A 730 -53.24 34.12 -16.30
N THR A 731 -51.91 34.00 -16.44
CA THR A 731 -51.07 34.58 -17.54
C THR A 731 -49.57 34.56 -17.21
N SER A 732 -48.76 34.66 -18.27
CA SER A 732 -47.29 34.56 -18.43
C SER A 732 -46.38 35.43 -17.54
N SER A 733 -45.14 34.97 -17.26
CA SER A 733 -43.87 35.52 -17.81
C SER A 733 -42.62 35.15 -16.98
N ARG A 734 -41.47 35.48 -17.57
CA ARG A 734 -40.07 35.06 -17.37
C ARG A 734 -39.35 35.53 -16.07
N ASN A 735 -38.25 34.81 -15.82
CA ASN A 735 -36.95 35.23 -15.24
C ASN A 735 -36.71 35.19 -13.71
N SER A 736 -35.89 34.20 -13.32
CA SER A 736 -34.72 34.20 -12.40
C SER A 736 -34.51 35.34 -11.39
N PRO A 737 -34.10 34.99 -10.15
CA PRO A 737 -32.87 35.59 -9.61
C PRO A 737 -31.98 34.64 -8.76
N GLN A 738 -30.70 35.05 -8.70
CA GLN A 738 -29.62 34.56 -7.82
C GLN A 738 -30.00 34.57 -6.32
N PRO A 739 -29.39 33.72 -5.46
CA PRO A 739 -29.54 33.86 -4.02
C PRO A 739 -28.40 34.69 -3.43
N HIS A 740 -28.78 35.87 -2.94
CA HIS A 740 -27.98 36.73 -2.05
C HIS A 740 -27.84 36.12 -0.64
N LEU A 741 -26.66 36.35 -0.09
CA LEU A 741 -26.26 36.19 1.31
C LEU A 741 -27.15 37.05 2.24
N MET A 742 -27.62 36.50 3.35
CA MET A 742 -28.15 37.29 4.47
C MET A 742 -27.51 36.86 5.79
N SER A 743 -26.71 37.78 6.32
CA SER A 743 -26.25 37.89 7.71
C SER A 743 -27.40 38.29 8.63
N LEU A 744 -27.40 37.77 9.86
CA LEU A 744 -28.25 38.25 10.96
C LEU A 744 -27.39 38.41 12.21
N GLU A 745 -27.19 39.66 12.61
CA GLU A 745 -26.84 40.09 13.97
C GLU A 745 -27.98 40.96 14.51
N ASP A 746 -28.14 40.83 15.84
CA ASP A 746 -28.75 41.72 16.83
C ASP A 746 -30.26 42.01 16.88
N ALA A 747 -30.84 41.61 18.03
CA ALA A 747 -31.63 42.50 18.89
C ALA A 747 -31.68 41.98 20.34
N ASN A 748 -31.11 42.77 21.26
CA ASN A 748 -31.35 42.73 22.71
C ASN A 748 -32.67 43.44 23.02
N ASP A 749 -33.47 42.93 23.95
CA ASP A 749 -34.03 43.74 25.05
C ASP A 749 -34.53 42.85 26.22
N PRO A 750 -34.41 43.27 27.50
CA PRO A 750 -34.72 42.49 28.69
C PRO A 750 -36.03 42.95 29.37
N ASP A 751 -36.83 42.02 29.91
CA ASP A 751 -37.48 42.25 31.21
C ASP A 751 -38.09 40.99 31.84
N SER A 752 -38.06 40.99 33.17
CA SER A 752 -38.25 39.94 34.20
C SER A 752 -39.71 39.38 34.39
N PRO A 753 -40.06 38.54 35.41
CA PRO A 753 -39.28 37.82 36.43
C PRO A 753 -39.65 36.32 36.65
N ARG A 754 -38.86 35.69 37.53
CA ARG A 754 -38.90 34.29 38.06
C ARG A 754 -40.20 33.91 38.80
N PRO A 755 -40.36 32.62 39.12
CA PRO A 755 -40.36 32.25 40.54
C PRO A 755 -39.41 31.11 40.93
N THR A 756 -39.13 31.12 42.22
CA THR A 756 -38.14 30.40 43.04
C THR A 756 -38.63 29.03 43.55
N HIS A 757 -37.73 28.35 44.30
CA HIS A 757 -37.89 27.20 45.22
C HIS A 757 -37.39 25.85 44.66
N HIS A 758 -36.57 25.03 45.31
CA HIS A 758 -36.05 24.90 46.67
C HIS A 758 -34.68 24.16 46.62
N GLY A 759 -33.73 24.47 47.52
CA GLY A 759 -32.68 23.52 47.97
C GLY A 759 -33.09 22.86 49.30
N PRO A 760 -32.19 22.31 50.14
CA PRO A 760 -30.79 21.88 49.95
C PRO A 760 -30.47 20.51 50.64
N ASN A 761 -29.19 20.09 50.64
CA ASN A 761 -28.41 19.35 51.70
C ASN A 761 -27.21 18.62 51.01
N SER A 762 -25.92 18.96 51.20
CA SER A 762 -25.03 18.79 52.38
C SER A 762 -24.99 17.32 52.86
N LEU A 763 -23.88 16.55 52.95
CA LEU A 763 -22.51 16.81 53.41
C LEU A 763 -21.59 15.59 53.09
N SER A 764 -20.29 15.89 52.90
CA SER A 764 -19.03 15.14 53.17
C SER A 764 -19.03 13.65 53.60
N PHE A 765 -18.13 12.82 53.05
CA PHE A 765 -16.79 12.45 53.61
C PHE A 765 -16.15 11.21 52.93
N MET A 766 -14.81 11.24 52.85
CA MET A 766 -13.83 10.14 52.90
C MET A 766 -13.64 9.11 51.77
N SER A 767 -12.39 9.14 51.28
CA SER A 767 -11.57 8.06 50.72
C SER A 767 -11.76 6.68 51.38
N LEU A 768 -11.84 5.63 50.55
CA LEU A 768 -11.03 4.40 50.66
C LEU A 768 -11.18 3.60 49.34
N GLY A 769 -10.06 3.11 48.82
CA GLY A 769 -10.02 2.37 47.56
C GLY A 769 -10.67 0.99 47.66
N HIS A 770 -11.05 0.44 46.50
CA HIS A 770 -11.00 -0.97 46.16
C HIS A 770 -11.19 -1.12 44.65
N GLY A 771 -10.43 -2.04 44.06
CA GLY A 771 -10.46 -2.32 42.63
C GLY A 771 -11.83 -2.78 42.16
N PHE A 772 -12.19 -2.37 40.95
CA PHE A 772 -13.30 -2.97 40.21
C PHE A 772 -12.80 -3.55 38.90
N VAL A 773 -12.86 -4.87 38.89
CA VAL A 773 -12.91 -5.81 37.78
C VAL A 773 -13.77 -5.27 36.64
N VAL A 774 -13.18 -5.14 35.46
CA VAL A 774 -13.92 -4.89 34.21
C VAL A 774 -14.62 -6.19 33.79
N PRO A 775 -15.95 -6.22 33.63
CA PRO A 775 -16.64 -7.41 33.17
C PRO A 775 -16.40 -7.63 31.67
N ARG A 776 -15.78 -8.75 31.33
CA ARG A 776 -15.78 -9.34 29.99
C ARG A 776 -17.23 -9.66 29.57
N ARG A 777 -17.85 -8.83 28.73
CA ARG A 777 -19.03 -9.25 27.94
C ARG A 777 -18.57 -9.83 26.61
N ARG A 778 -18.59 -11.17 26.55
CA ARG A 778 -18.55 -11.97 25.34
C ARG A 778 -19.86 -11.79 24.57
N GLY A 779 -19.80 -11.23 23.37
CA GLY A 779 -20.88 -11.33 22.39
C GLY A 779 -20.79 -12.66 21.64
N ARG A 780 -21.40 -13.71 22.20
CA ARG A 780 -21.83 -14.90 21.45
C ARG A 780 -23.24 -14.62 20.94
N VAL A 781 -23.39 -14.17 19.70
CA VAL A 781 -24.63 -14.35 18.91
C VAL A 781 -24.18 -14.56 17.46
N CYS A 782 -24.86 -15.45 16.74
CA CYS A 782 -24.59 -15.90 15.35
C CYS A 782 -23.79 -17.21 15.15
N ARG A 783 -23.98 -18.22 16.02
CA ARG A 783 -23.79 -19.65 15.64
C ARG A 783 -24.99 -20.57 15.91
N SER A 784 -26.14 -20.06 16.39
CA SER A 784 -27.31 -20.90 16.70
C SER A 784 -28.50 -20.80 15.72
N LEU A 785 -28.33 -20.13 14.57
CA LEU A 785 -29.36 -20.09 13.51
C LEU A 785 -29.05 -20.99 12.31
N ILE A 786 -27.80 -21.43 12.14
CA ILE A 786 -27.40 -22.37 11.07
C ILE A 786 -27.46 -23.83 11.57
N ALA A 787 -27.25 -24.08 12.87
CA ALA A 787 -27.30 -25.43 13.46
C ALA A 787 -28.72 -26.00 13.66
N LYS A 788 -29.79 -25.20 13.42
CA LYS A 788 -31.18 -25.67 13.46
C LYS A 788 -31.78 -26.01 12.09
N PHE A 789 -31.13 -25.60 11.00
CA PHE A 789 -31.59 -25.94 9.65
C PHE A 789 -30.98 -27.24 9.11
N VAL A 790 -29.87 -27.71 9.71
CA VAL A 790 -29.17 -28.95 9.31
C VAL A 790 -29.58 -30.17 10.16
N ALA A 791 -30.29 -29.97 11.29
CA ALA A 791 -30.67 -31.05 12.21
C ALA A 791 -32.10 -31.60 12.04
N GLN A 792 -32.76 -31.34 10.89
CA GLN A 792 -34.11 -31.86 10.58
C GLN A 792 -34.23 -32.59 9.23
N ARG A 793 -33.11 -33.07 8.66
CA ARG A 793 -33.10 -33.95 7.48
C ARG A 793 -32.10 -35.09 7.60
N SER A 794 -32.23 -35.87 8.67
CA SER A 794 -31.58 -37.17 8.78
C SER A 794 -32.62 -38.13 9.35
N ASP A 795 -33.51 -38.62 8.48
CA ASP A 795 -34.29 -39.86 8.63
C ASP A 795 -35.18 -40.03 7.39
N SER A 796 -34.60 -40.54 6.30
CA SER A 796 -35.28 -41.38 5.31
C SER A 796 -34.29 -41.81 4.23
N GLU A 797 -33.99 -43.11 4.21
CA GLU A 797 -33.42 -43.81 3.06
C GLU A 797 -34.38 -43.69 1.87
N ASP A 798 -33.95 -43.08 0.77
CA ASP A 798 -34.17 -43.60 -0.60
C ASP A 798 -33.53 -42.68 -1.65
N ASP A 799 -32.94 -43.33 -2.64
CA ASP A 799 -32.33 -42.77 -3.85
C ASP A 799 -33.37 -42.15 -4.80
N SER A 800 -32.89 -41.21 -5.62
CA SER A 800 -33.50 -40.62 -6.84
C SER A 800 -34.39 -39.37 -6.70
N ASP A 801 -34.04 -38.39 -7.54
CA ASP A 801 -34.73 -37.15 -7.89
C ASP A 801 -34.84 -36.02 -6.84
N VAL A 802 -34.30 -34.85 -7.20
CA VAL A 802 -35.02 -33.55 -7.28
C VAL A 802 -33.98 -32.43 -7.49
N ALA A 803 -33.85 -32.04 -8.75
CA ALA A 803 -33.46 -30.69 -9.15
C ALA A 803 -34.66 -29.73 -8.94
N ASP A 804 -34.37 -28.43 -8.89
CA ASP A 804 -35.29 -27.29 -8.78
C ASP A 804 -35.74 -26.87 -7.36
N ALA A 805 -34.96 -25.93 -6.79
CA ALA A 805 -35.49 -24.87 -5.96
C ALA A 805 -34.88 -23.53 -6.42
N THR A 806 -35.74 -22.55 -6.70
CA THR A 806 -35.48 -21.29 -7.41
C THR A 806 -34.90 -20.18 -6.52
N GLU A 807 -34.06 -19.36 -7.14
CA GLU A 807 -33.22 -18.24 -6.64
C GLU A 807 -33.92 -17.04 -5.95
N GLU A 808 -35.18 -17.14 -5.50
CA GLU A 808 -35.94 -15.98 -4.98
C GLU A 808 -35.97 -15.85 -3.44
N GLU A 809 -35.29 -16.74 -2.69
CA GLU A 809 -35.20 -16.70 -1.21
C GLU A 809 -33.75 -16.72 -0.64
N ILE A 810 -32.74 -16.37 -1.45
CA ILE A 810 -31.38 -16.02 -1.00
C ILE A 810 -31.15 -14.54 -1.30
#